data_AF-A0A1D8ART5-F1
#
_entry.id   AF-A0A1D8ART5-F1
#
_cell.length_a   1.000
_cell.length_b   1.000
_cell.length_c   1.000
_cell.angle_alpha   90.00
_cell.angle_beta   90.00
_cell.angle_gamma   90.00
#
_symmetry.space_group_name_H-M   'P 1'
#
loop_
_entity.id
_entity.type
_entity.pdbx_description
1 polymer ?
#
loop_
_entity_poly.entity_id
_entity_poly.type
_entity_poly.pdbx_seq_one_letter_code
_entity_poly.pdbx_strand_id
1 'polypeptide(L)'
;MQNPQGLRELTVRSVILGGVITLLFTAANVYLGLKVGLTFATSIPAAVISMALLRLLGNSNILENNIVQTIASAAGTLSAIIFVLPGLVMVGWWQGFPYWVTAAVCALGGILGVMFSVPLRRALVTGSDLPYPEGVAAGEVLKVGFGSSAGSAENAKGLRMIVVGSLVAAGYQLLTYLKVAAEALAVPFRVGAGATAASTSLAMALIGVGHLVGVSVGVAMFVGMLIAWAGLVPLLTWGEVGDNVAGVVNATFRSEVRFIGAGVIAVAALWSLFRIIGPIIKGIRAALAASQARQAGTELPLTERDIPIGIVGGTIVALLLPIAGLLWYFSSGTVLAAGIGPTIIGSLVYVVVIGAIIACVCGYMAGLIGASNSPVSGVGILAVLGASVLLVLVYGHGGDPEQTKALVAYALFTTGIVFSIATISNDNLQDLKTGQLVGATPWRQQLALIYGVIFGSLVIPPVLDLLNKAFGFAGAPGAGDNALAAPQAALISSLAKGVLGGDIQWSLIGWGAVLGVALIGVDEALRAGRKLRLPPLCVGMGIYLPMALTLLIPIGALLGWLYDRWADRQASPEFAKRMGVLAATGLIVGESLLGVAFAGVVALTGSDAPLAVVGPDFEHPAKWIGVLLFAGGIGLLYRAARRTSAG
;
A
#
# COMPACT_ATOMS: atom_id res chain seq x y z
N MET A 1 3.21 26.98 27.60
CA MET A 1 3.26 25.56 27.19
C MET A 1 3.65 24.76 28.41
N GLN A 2 2.80 23.84 28.88
CA GLN A 2 3.13 23.00 30.04
C GLN A 2 4.38 22.18 29.71
N ASN A 3 5.32 22.13 30.66
CA ASN A 3 6.53 21.32 30.54
C ASN A 3 6.09 19.85 30.31
N PRO A 4 6.43 19.18 29.19
CA PRO A 4 5.96 17.81 28.90
C PRO A 4 6.48 16.76 29.90
N GLN A 5 7.35 17.17 30.82
CA GLN A 5 7.84 16.36 31.94
C GLN A 5 6.69 15.96 32.88
N GLY A 6 6.16 14.74 32.71
CA GLY A 6 5.21 14.11 33.63
C GLY A 6 3.88 13.67 33.02
N LEU A 7 3.61 13.96 31.75
CA LEU A 7 2.39 13.51 31.08
C LEU A 7 2.42 11.99 30.80
N ARG A 8 1.26 11.35 30.91
CA ARG A 8 1.10 9.92 30.56
C ARG A 8 1.11 9.76 29.05
N GLU A 9 2.07 9.01 28.51
CA GLU A 9 2.19 8.76 27.07
C GLU A 9 1.64 7.37 26.71
N LEU A 10 2.30 6.31 27.18
CA LEU A 10 1.93 4.93 26.91
C LEU A 10 0.96 4.45 28.00
N THR A 11 -0.33 4.30 27.65
CA THR A 11 -1.38 3.83 28.56
C THR A 11 -2.08 2.61 27.97
N VAL A 12 -2.76 1.83 28.81
CA VAL A 12 -3.55 0.69 28.32
C VAL A 12 -4.63 1.17 27.34
N ARG A 13 -5.26 2.32 27.63
CA ARG A 13 -6.27 2.91 26.74
C ARG A 13 -5.67 3.34 25.39
N SER A 14 -4.45 3.88 25.35
CA SER A 14 -3.81 4.25 24.09
C SER A 14 -3.46 3.02 23.25
N VAL A 15 -3.04 1.93 23.90
CA VAL A 15 -2.73 0.66 23.21
C VAL A 15 -3.98 0.03 22.62
N ILE A 16 -5.08 -0.04 23.39
CA ILE A 16 -6.35 -0.59 22.91
C ILE A 16 -6.91 0.25 21.78
N LEU A 17 -6.97 1.57 21.95
CA LEU A 17 -7.51 2.48 20.93
C LEU A 17 -6.67 2.43 19.65
N GLY A 18 -5.34 2.45 19.79
CA GLY A 18 -4.41 2.28 18.69
C GLY A 18 -4.67 0.97 17.95
N GLY A 19 -4.74 -0.15 18.67
CA GLY A 19 -5.00 -1.47 18.08
C GLY A 19 -6.32 -1.58 17.33
N VAL A 20 -7.41 -1.00 17.84
CA VAL A 20 -8.71 -0.96 17.16
C VAL A 20 -8.61 -0.17 15.85
N ILE A 21 -7.97 0.99 15.88
CA ILE A 21 -7.75 1.80 14.67
C ILE A 21 -6.85 1.03 13.69
N THR A 22 -5.80 0.38 14.18
CA THR A 22 -4.90 -0.45 13.36
C THR A 22 -5.67 -1.55 12.64
N LEU A 23 -6.58 -2.25 13.33
CA LEU A 23 -7.41 -3.30 12.73
C LEU A 23 -8.23 -2.77 11.55
N LEU A 24 -8.96 -1.67 11.76
CA LEU A 24 -9.84 -1.09 10.74
C LEU A 24 -9.04 -0.63 9.51
N PHE A 25 -7.96 0.12 9.72
CA PHE A 25 -7.16 0.62 8.61
C PHE A 25 -6.33 -0.46 7.92
N THR A 26 -5.94 -1.52 8.63
CA THR A 26 -5.27 -2.67 8.02
C THR A 26 -6.23 -3.38 7.08
N ALA A 27 -7.44 -3.69 7.53
CA ALA A 27 -8.45 -4.33 6.69
C ALA A 27 -8.78 -3.48 5.45
N ALA A 28 -8.95 -2.17 5.63
CA ALA A 28 -9.21 -1.25 4.53
C ALA A 28 -8.05 -1.19 3.51
N ASN A 29 -6.80 -1.10 3.98
CA ASN A 29 -5.63 -1.04 3.10
C ASN A 29 -5.34 -2.37 2.40
N VAL A 30 -5.56 -3.51 3.07
CA VAL A 30 -5.44 -4.84 2.45
C VAL A 30 -6.43 -4.98 1.30
N TYR A 31 -7.71 -4.66 1.52
CA TYR A 31 -8.73 -4.71 0.46
C TYR A 31 -8.41 -3.77 -0.70
N LEU A 32 -8.20 -2.48 -0.41
CA LEU A 32 -7.95 -1.48 -1.42
C LEU A 32 -6.67 -1.78 -2.21
N GLY A 33 -5.58 -2.12 -1.51
CA GLY A 33 -4.30 -2.35 -2.16
C GLY A 33 -4.27 -3.61 -3.02
N LEU A 34 -5.09 -4.62 -2.71
CA LEU A 34 -5.32 -5.75 -3.62
C LEU A 34 -6.17 -5.37 -4.83
N LYS A 35 -7.14 -4.47 -4.66
CA LYS A 35 -8.03 -3.99 -5.73
C LYS A 35 -7.30 -3.10 -6.74
N VAL A 36 -6.51 -2.12 -6.28
CA VAL A 36 -5.89 -1.09 -7.15
C VAL A 36 -4.36 -1.07 -7.14
N GLY A 37 -3.69 -1.84 -6.27
CA GLY A 37 -2.23 -1.87 -6.20
C GLY A 37 -1.58 -0.71 -5.45
N LEU A 38 -2.34 0.05 -4.66
CA LEU A 38 -1.89 1.23 -3.93
C LEU A 38 -2.38 1.19 -2.47
N THR A 39 -1.54 1.62 -1.53
CA THR A 39 -1.90 1.84 -0.12
C THR A 39 -1.77 3.33 0.21
N PHE A 40 -2.35 3.75 1.34
CA PHE A 40 -2.29 5.15 1.79
C PHE A 40 -1.82 5.23 3.25
N ALA A 41 -1.12 6.31 3.60
CA ALA A 41 -0.71 6.55 4.98
C ALA A 41 -1.92 6.80 5.89
N THR A 42 -1.87 6.19 7.08
CA THR A 42 -2.98 6.21 8.06
C THR A 42 -2.72 7.20 9.20
N SER A 43 -1.52 7.77 9.28
CA SER A 43 -1.04 8.64 10.37
C SER A 43 -1.95 9.85 10.64
N ILE A 44 -2.24 10.68 9.63
CA ILE A 44 -3.07 11.89 9.79
C ILE A 44 -4.53 11.55 10.16
N PRO A 45 -5.23 10.65 9.43
CA PRO A 45 -6.57 10.22 9.82
C PRO A 45 -6.62 9.62 11.23
N ALA A 46 -5.61 8.81 11.60
CA ALA A 46 -5.53 8.21 12.92
C ALA A 46 -5.39 9.27 14.02
N ALA A 47 -4.59 10.33 13.82
CA ALA A 47 -4.49 11.43 14.76
C ALA A 47 -5.85 12.12 15.01
N VAL A 48 -6.59 12.40 13.93
CA VAL A 48 -7.93 13.03 13.98
C VAL A 48 -8.93 12.15 14.75
N ILE A 49 -8.99 10.86 14.40
CA ILE A 49 -9.90 9.88 15.01
C ILE A 49 -9.55 9.66 16.49
N SER A 50 -8.26 9.45 16.78
CA SER A 50 -7.75 9.26 18.14
C SER A 50 -8.13 10.44 19.05
N MET A 51 -7.93 11.68 18.59
CA MET A 51 -8.32 12.88 19.34
C MET A 51 -9.80 12.93 19.67
N ALA A 52 -10.66 12.56 18.74
CA ALA A 52 -12.09 12.52 19.00
C ALA A 52 -12.46 11.48 20.06
N LEU A 53 -11.93 10.26 19.93
CA LEU A 53 -12.24 9.16 20.84
C LEU A 53 -11.65 9.37 22.23
N LEU A 54 -10.41 9.84 22.33
CA LEU A 54 -9.77 10.17 23.61
C LEU A 54 -10.43 11.36 24.33
N ARG A 55 -11.10 12.27 23.62
CA ARG A 55 -11.90 13.33 24.25
C ARG A 55 -13.15 12.79 24.92
N LEU A 56 -13.82 11.82 24.30
CA LEU A 56 -14.99 11.17 24.89
C LEU A 56 -14.65 10.42 26.19
N LEU A 57 -13.40 9.91 26.28
CA LEU A 57 -12.90 9.21 27.46
C LEU A 57 -12.34 10.14 28.56
N GLY A 58 -12.18 11.44 28.29
CA GLY A 58 -11.68 12.43 29.22
C GLY A 58 -10.19 12.31 29.60
N ASN A 59 -9.64 13.40 30.15
CA ASN A 59 -8.27 13.48 30.68
C ASN A 59 -7.18 12.98 29.70
N SER A 60 -7.31 13.32 28.42
CA SER A 60 -6.37 12.97 27.36
C SER A 60 -5.36 14.10 27.11
N ASN A 61 -4.20 13.74 26.57
CA ASN A 61 -3.13 14.68 26.27
C ASN A 61 -2.50 14.39 24.89
N ILE A 62 -1.70 15.34 24.40
CA ILE A 62 -1.07 15.27 23.08
C ILE A 62 -0.13 14.06 22.91
N LEU A 63 0.62 13.69 23.95
CA LEU A 63 1.59 12.60 23.88
C LEU A 63 0.90 11.24 23.85
N GLU A 64 -0.15 11.06 24.64
CA GLU A 64 -0.98 9.85 24.56
C GLU A 64 -1.62 9.69 23.19
N ASN A 65 -2.06 10.80 22.59
CA ASN A 65 -2.61 10.77 21.25
C ASN A 65 -1.55 10.40 20.19
N ASN A 66 -0.34 10.94 20.33
CA ASN A 66 0.79 10.56 19.50
C ASN A 66 1.07 9.05 19.58
N ILE A 67 0.97 8.43 20.75
CA ILE A 67 1.10 6.98 20.90
C ILE A 67 0.01 6.22 20.13
N VAL A 68 -1.26 6.64 20.24
CA VAL A 68 -2.36 6.03 19.45
C VAL A 68 -2.12 6.16 17.95
N GLN A 69 -1.75 7.36 17.49
CA GLN A 69 -1.43 7.65 16.10
C GLN A 69 -0.27 6.78 15.60
N THR A 70 0.78 6.62 16.43
CA THR A 70 1.94 5.79 16.12
C THR A 70 1.56 4.31 15.97
N ILE A 71 0.74 3.76 16.87
CA ILE A 71 0.26 2.37 16.77
C ILE A 71 -0.57 2.19 15.49
N ALA A 72 -1.44 3.15 15.20
CA ALA A 72 -2.34 3.14 14.04
C ALA A 72 -1.62 3.36 12.69
N SER A 73 -0.47 4.05 12.68
CA SER A 73 0.28 4.30 11.44
C SER A 73 0.83 3.01 10.84
N ALA A 74 1.27 2.07 11.68
CA ALA A 74 1.75 0.76 11.27
C ALA A 74 0.74 -0.02 10.42
N ALA A 75 -0.57 0.28 10.52
CA ALA A 75 -1.62 -0.34 9.74
C ALA A 75 -1.43 -0.14 8.23
N GLY A 76 -1.22 1.10 7.79
CA GLY A 76 -1.15 1.43 6.37
C GLY A 76 0.05 0.80 5.69
N THR A 77 1.20 0.83 6.38
CA THR A 77 2.48 0.42 5.82
C THR A 77 2.74 -1.07 5.96
N LEU A 78 2.37 -1.72 7.06
CA LEU A 78 2.46 -3.18 7.15
C LEU A 78 1.51 -3.87 6.15
N SER A 79 0.34 -3.27 5.86
CA SER A 79 -0.60 -3.78 4.85
C SER A 79 0.01 -3.87 3.46
N ALA A 80 1.07 -3.14 3.14
CA ALA A 80 1.76 -3.28 1.86
C ALA A 80 2.34 -4.69 1.64
N ILE A 81 2.39 -5.56 2.68
CA ILE A 81 2.76 -6.98 2.54
C ILE A 81 1.89 -7.75 1.53
N ILE A 82 0.69 -7.25 1.20
CA ILE A 82 -0.14 -7.72 0.09
C ILE A 82 0.56 -7.61 -1.29
N PHE A 83 1.66 -6.89 -1.39
CA PHE A 83 2.48 -6.83 -2.61
C PHE A 83 3.36 -8.07 -2.78
N VAL A 84 3.51 -8.91 -1.76
CA VAL A 84 4.38 -10.09 -1.80
C VAL A 84 3.60 -11.37 -1.56
N LEU A 85 2.88 -11.46 -0.43
CA LEU A 85 2.31 -12.74 0.03
C LEU A 85 1.25 -13.35 -0.89
N PRO A 86 0.34 -12.59 -1.54
CA PRO A 86 -0.56 -13.17 -2.54
C PRO A 86 0.18 -13.85 -3.68
N GLY A 87 1.45 -13.47 -3.95
CA GLY A 87 2.32 -14.17 -4.88
C GLY A 87 2.45 -15.66 -4.59
N LEU A 88 2.44 -16.08 -3.31
CA LEU A 88 2.49 -17.48 -2.91
C LEU A 88 1.23 -18.26 -3.34
N VAL A 89 0.07 -17.61 -3.35
CA VAL A 89 -1.18 -18.18 -3.88
C VAL A 89 -1.16 -18.15 -5.41
N MET A 90 -0.70 -17.05 -6.01
CA MET A 90 -0.62 -16.90 -7.47
C MET A 90 0.33 -17.90 -8.13
N VAL A 91 1.40 -18.31 -7.45
CA VAL A 91 2.28 -19.39 -7.94
C VAL A 91 1.74 -20.79 -7.61
N GLY A 92 0.60 -20.89 -6.93
CA GLY A 92 -0.04 -22.14 -6.53
C GLY A 92 0.71 -22.90 -5.43
N TRP A 93 1.51 -22.22 -4.60
CA TRP A 93 2.19 -22.81 -3.44
C TRP A 93 1.27 -22.83 -2.22
N TRP A 94 0.49 -21.77 -2.03
CA TRP A 94 -0.50 -21.65 -0.97
C TRP A 94 -1.92 -21.73 -1.55
N GLN A 95 -2.83 -22.40 -0.83
CA GLN A 95 -4.27 -22.44 -1.15
C GLN A 95 -5.09 -21.41 -0.35
N GLY A 96 -4.49 -20.86 0.70
CA GLY A 96 -5.01 -19.82 1.59
C GLY A 96 -3.83 -19.25 2.37
N PHE A 97 -4.09 -18.49 3.44
CA PHE A 97 -3.00 -17.89 4.22
C PHE A 97 -2.88 -18.58 5.58
N PRO A 98 -1.85 -19.44 5.80
CA PRO A 98 -1.68 -20.10 7.08
C PRO A 98 -1.50 -19.04 8.17
N TYR A 99 -2.45 -18.98 9.11
CA TYR A 99 -2.60 -17.83 10.01
C TYR A 99 -1.32 -17.50 10.77
N TRP A 100 -0.77 -18.47 11.50
CA TRP A 100 0.42 -18.25 12.34
C TRP A 100 1.69 -17.99 11.54
N VAL A 101 1.85 -18.64 10.39
CA VAL A 101 3.01 -18.42 9.52
C VAL A 101 2.96 -17.01 8.93
N THR A 102 1.80 -16.61 8.40
CA THR A 102 1.59 -15.29 7.81
C THR A 102 1.76 -14.19 8.86
N ALA A 103 1.16 -14.37 10.03
CA ALA A 103 1.30 -13.44 11.16
C ALA A 103 2.76 -13.33 11.60
N ALA A 104 3.47 -14.45 11.74
CA ALA A 104 4.86 -14.46 12.17
C ALA A 104 5.79 -13.81 11.14
N VAL A 105 5.59 -14.02 9.84
CA VAL A 105 6.35 -13.32 8.79
C VAL A 105 6.19 -11.80 8.92
N CYS A 106 4.94 -11.33 9.04
CA CYS A 106 4.63 -9.90 9.17
C CYS A 106 5.20 -9.32 10.48
N ALA A 107 5.04 -10.04 11.59
CA ALA A 107 5.47 -9.61 12.91
C ALA A 107 7.00 -9.55 13.02
N LEU A 108 7.70 -10.64 12.65
CA LEU A 108 9.16 -10.72 12.78
C LEU A 108 9.85 -9.72 11.83
N GLY A 109 9.42 -9.65 10.57
CA GLY A 109 9.94 -8.67 9.62
C GLY A 109 9.61 -7.23 10.04
N GLY A 110 8.38 -6.97 10.50
CA GLY A 110 7.99 -5.64 10.96
C GLY A 110 8.74 -5.19 12.21
N ILE A 111 8.92 -6.07 13.21
CA ILE A 111 9.68 -5.76 14.43
C ILE A 111 11.16 -5.54 14.09
N LEU A 112 11.76 -6.34 13.18
CA LEU A 112 13.09 -6.05 12.66
C LEU A 112 13.16 -4.67 12.00
N GLY A 113 12.14 -4.29 11.24
CA GLY A 113 12.00 -2.94 10.69
C GLY A 113 11.97 -1.84 11.75
N VAL A 114 11.28 -2.07 12.88
CA VAL A 114 11.36 -1.17 14.05
C VAL A 114 12.79 -1.12 14.57
N MET A 115 13.42 -2.26 14.83
CA MET A 115 14.77 -2.33 15.39
C MET A 115 15.82 -1.62 14.51
N PHE A 116 15.77 -1.80 13.19
CA PHE A 116 16.66 -1.13 12.26
C PHE A 116 16.42 0.38 12.16
N SER A 117 15.20 0.85 12.39
CA SER A 117 14.89 2.29 12.42
C SER A 117 15.42 3.02 13.67
N VAL A 118 15.60 2.32 14.80
CA VAL A 118 16.08 2.91 16.07
C VAL A 118 17.42 3.65 15.91
N PRO A 119 18.50 3.04 15.38
CA PRO A 119 19.77 3.77 15.16
C PRO A 119 19.63 4.86 14.10
N LEU A 120 18.76 4.67 13.10
CA LEU A 120 18.53 5.62 12.01
C LEU A 120 17.83 6.89 12.50
N ARG A 121 17.04 6.84 13.57
CA ARG A 121 16.38 8.02 14.14
C ARG A 121 17.37 9.16 14.43
N ARG A 122 18.51 8.84 15.04
CA ARG A 122 19.50 9.88 15.35
C ARG A 122 20.14 10.46 14.09
N ALA A 123 20.45 9.58 13.14
CA ALA A 123 21.10 9.93 11.89
C ALA A 123 20.21 10.77 10.95
N LEU A 124 18.91 10.44 10.90
CA LEU A 124 18.00 10.95 9.88
C LEU A 124 16.92 11.87 10.45
N VAL A 125 16.46 11.68 11.68
CA VAL A 125 15.34 12.46 12.25
C VAL A 125 15.84 13.65 13.08
N THR A 126 16.74 13.39 14.04
CA THR A 126 17.22 14.44 14.96
C THR A 126 18.47 15.16 14.45
N GLY A 127 19.37 14.44 13.77
CA GLY A 127 20.64 14.97 13.26
C GLY A 127 20.63 15.36 11.78
N SER A 128 19.46 15.56 11.17
CA SER A 128 19.36 15.94 9.75
C SER A 128 18.23 16.94 9.49
N ASP A 129 18.37 17.70 8.40
CA ASP A 129 17.39 18.69 7.92
C ASP A 129 16.39 18.09 6.91
N LEU A 130 16.14 16.78 6.98
CA LEU A 130 15.16 16.13 6.13
C LEU A 130 13.74 16.71 6.38
N PRO A 131 12.92 16.95 5.33
CA PRO A 131 11.61 17.60 5.47
C PRO A 131 10.56 16.84 6.29
N TYR A 132 10.50 15.51 6.17
CA TYR A 132 9.48 14.65 6.78
C TYR A 132 8.04 15.19 6.61
N PRO A 133 7.55 15.37 5.38
CA PRO A 133 6.31 16.12 5.12
C PRO A 133 5.08 15.52 5.83
N GLU A 134 4.99 14.20 5.89
CA GLU A 134 3.87 13.49 6.53
C GLU A 134 3.98 13.54 8.06
N GLY A 135 5.17 13.33 8.62
CA GLY A 135 5.39 13.42 10.07
C GLY A 135 5.21 14.85 10.60
N VAL A 136 5.63 15.86 9.84
CA VAL A 136 5.37 17.27 10.15
C VAL A 136 3.88 17.56 10.12
N ALA A 137 3.17 17.12 9.09
CA ALA A 137 1.72 17.32 8.99
C ALA A 137 0.94 16.64 10.12
N ALA A 138 1.30 15.40 10.49
CA ALA A 138 0.70 14.71 11.63
C ALA A 138 1.00 15.43 12.96
N GLY A 139 2.22 15.93 13.13
CA GLY A 139 2.62 16.71 14.31
C GLY A 139 1.84 18.01 14.44
N GLU A 140 1.61 18.70 13.32
CA GLU A 140 0.80 19.92 13.30
C GLU A 140 -0.66 19.65 13.67
N VAL A 141 -1.24 18.57 13.14
CA VAL A 141 -2.61 18.15 13.50
C VAL A 141 -2.75 17.90 15.00
N LEU A 142 -1.77 17.23 15.62
CA LEU A 142 -1.74 17.00 17.06
C LEU A 142 -1.59 18.30 17.86
N LYS A 143 -0.73 19.22 17.43
CA LYS A 143 -0.52 20.52 18.09
C LYS A 143 -1.74 21.41 18.01
N VAL A 144 -2.33 21.56 16.82
CA VAL A 144 -3.55 22.34 16.61
C VAL A 144 -4.69 21.77 17.45
N GLY A 145 -4.87 20.46 17.44
CA GLY A 145 -5.95 19.80 18.17
C GLY A 145 -5.92 19.99 19.70
N PHE A 146 -4.74 20.14 20.31
CA PHE A 146 -4.58 20.37 21.75
C PHE A 146 -4.20 21.82 22.13
N GLY A 147 -3.92 22.68 21.15
CA GLY A 147 -3.43 24.04 21.37
C GLY A 147 -4.50 25.08 21.68
N SER A 148 -5.75 24.88 21.25
CA SER A 148 -6.86 25.82 21.52
C SER A 148 -8.26 25.20 21.34
N SER A 149 -9.30 25.91 21.81
CA SER A 149 -10.70 25.57 21.53
C SER A 149 -11.03 25.63 20.04
N ALA A 150 -10.42 26.57 19.29
CA ALA A 150 -10.55 26.68 17.85
C ALA A 150 -9.98 25.43 17.14
N GLY A 151 -8.78 24.98 17.52
CA GLY A 151 -8.19 23.74 17.00
C GLY A 151 -8.98 22.49 17.37
N SER A 152 -9.71 22.52 18.49
CA SER A 152 -10.64 21.46 18.86
C SER A 152 -11.84 21.37 17.91
N ALA A 153 -12.41 22.51 17.51
CA ALA A 153 -13.47 22.57 16.50
C ALA A 153 -12.96 22.15 15.11
N GLU A 154 -11.72 22.54 14.76
CA GLU A 154 -11.04 22.13 13.53
C GLU A 154 -10.90 20.60 13.42
N ASN A 155 -10.54 19.94 14.52
CA ASN A 155 -10.46 18.49 14.56
C ASN A 155 -11.83 17.81 14.44
N ALA A 156 -12.87 18.37 15.07
CA ALA A 156 -14.24 17.86 14.96
C ALA A 156 -14.77 17.96 13.52
N LYS A 157 -14.44 19.06 12.83
CA LYS A 157 -14.68 19.24 11.39
C LYS A 157 -13.98 18.16 10.57
N GLY A 158 -12.69 17.89 10.86
CA GLY A 158 -11.93 16.82 10.21
C GLY A 158 -12.54 15.43 10.39
N LEU A 159 -12.88 15.05 11.62
CA LEU A 159 -13.55 13.78 11.92
C LEU A 159 -14.88 13.66 11.16
N ARG A 160 -15.67 14.73 11.14
CA ARG A 160 -16.95 14.77 10.40
C ARG A 160 -16.73 14.47 8.92
N MET A 161 -15.65 14.97 8.30
CA MET A 161 -15.36 14.68 6.90
C MET A 161 -15.01 13.21 6.66
N ILE A 162 -14.26 12.57 7.56
CA ILE A 162 -13.99 11.13 7.50
C ILE A 162 -15.31 10.36 7.60
N VAL A 163 -16.12 10.62 8.63
CA VAL A 163 -17.38 9.90 8.88
C VAL A 163 -18.37 10.07 7.73
N VAL A 164 -18.58 11.30 7.26
CA VAL A 164 -19.50 11.56 6.14
C VAL A 164 -19.00 10.89 4.86
N GLY A 165 -17.70 10.98 4.56
CA GLY A 165 -17.11 10.28 3.42
C GLY A 165 -17.30 8.77 3.51
N SER A 166 -17.03 8.18 4.68
CA SER A 166 -17.22 6.74 4.91
C SER A 166 -18.66 6.30 4.76
N LEU A 167 -19.62 7.05 5.32
CA LEU A 167 -21.04 6.73 5.22
C LEU A 167 -21.58 6.87 3.80
N VAL A 168 -21.13 7.89 3.06
CA VAL A 168 -21.53 8.08 1.65
C VAL A 168 -21.02 6.92 0.79
N ALA A 169 -19.75 6.55 0.92
CA ALA A 169 -19.16 5.45 0.17
C ALA A 169 -19.74 4.08 0.56
N ALA A 170 -19.83 3.79 1.86
CA ALA A 170 -20.43 2.55 2.35
C ALA A 170 -21.92 2.46 1.99
N GLY A 171 -22.68 3.55 2.10
CA GLY A 171 -24.08 3.59 1.71
C GLY A 171 -24.26 3.29 0.22
N TYR A 172 -23.46 3.91 -0.64
CA TYR A 172 -23.48 3.62 -2.07
C TYR A 172 -23.12 2.15 -2.36
N GLN A 173 -22.02 1.67 -1.77
CA GLN A 173 -21.55 0.31 -1.96
C GLN A 173 -22.58 -0.72 -1.47
N LEU A 174 -23.28 -0.46 -0.37
CA LEU A 174 -24.38 -1.31 0.10
C LEU A 174 -25.50 -1.42 -0.94
N LEU A 175 -25.91 -0.29 -1.54
CA LEU A 175 -26.92 -0.29 -2.61
C LEU A 175 -26.48 -1.12 -3.82
N THR A 176 -25.18 -1.16 -4.12
CA THR A 176 -24.66 -2.03 -5.20
C THR A 176 -24.73 -3.52 -4.83
N TYR A 177 -24.44 -3.88 -3.57
CA TYR A 177 -24.56 -5.26 -3.10
C TYR A 177 -26.02 -5.73 -3.02
N LEU A 178 -26.95 -4.82 -2.76
CA LEU A 178 -28.40 -5.06 -2.86
C LEU A 178 -28.90 -5.17 -4.32
N LYS A 179 -28.04 -4.91 -5.31
CA LYS A 179 -28.35 -4.85 -6.76
C LYS A 179 -29.32 -3.74 -7.17
N VAL A 180 -29.64 -2.80 -6.28
CA VAL A 180 -30.52 -1.65 -6.57
C VAL A 180 -29.78 -0.47 -7.22
N ALA A 181 -28.46 -0.46 -7.15
CA ALA A 181 -27.57 0.46 -7.87
C ALA A 181 -26.51 -0.35 -8.63
N ALA A 182 -26.08 0.14 -9.79
CA ALA A 182 -25.05 -0.54 -10.56
C ALA A 182 -23.67 -0.42 -9.89
N GLU A 183 -22.96 -1.53 -9.79
CA GLU A 183 -21.56 -1.57 -9.33
C GLU A 183 -20.61 -1.12 -10.44
N ALA A 184 -20.88 -1.53 -11.67
CA ALA A 184 -20.06 -1.24 -12.83
C ALA A 184 -20.92 -1.07 -14.08
N LEU A 185 -20.38 -0.33 -15.04
CA LEU A 185 -20.91 -0.20 -16.39
C LEU A 185 -19.85 -0.75 -17.34
N ALA A 186 -20.25 -1.60 -18.29
CA ALA A 186 -19.37 -2.11 -19.32
C ALA A 186 -20.13 -2.19 -20.64
N VAL A 187 -19.52 -1.67 -21.70
CA VAL A 187 -20.06 -1.70 -23.06
C VAL A 187 -18.94 -2.18 -23.98
N PRO A 188 -18.96 -3.45 -24.41
CA PRO A 188 -18.09 -3.93 -25.48
C PRO A 188 -18.62 -3.43 -26.84
N PHE A 189 -17.72 -3.06 -27.74
CA PHE A 189 -18.07 -2.59 -29.08
C PHE A 189 -16.97 -2.93 -30.09
N ARG A 190 -17.34 -3.03 -31.37
CA ARG A 190 -16.40 -3.27 -32.48
C ARG A 190 -15.74 -1.97 -32.92
N VAL A 191 -14.47 -2.06 -33.30
CA VAL A 191 -13.66 -0.97 -33.87
C VAL A 191 -12.95 -1.49 -35.11
N GLY A 192 -13.51 -1.22 -36.29
CA GLY A 192 -13.03 -1.83 -37.54
C GLY A 192 -13.20 -3.34 -37.51
N ALA A 193 -12.13 -4.09 -37.81
CA ALA A 193 -12.11 -5.55 -37.70
C ALA A 193 -11.69 -6.06 -36.31
N GLY A 194 -11.38 -5.15 -35.37
CA GLY A 194 -11.10 -5.47 -33.96
C GLY A 194 -12.28 -5.11 -33.04
N ALA A 195 -12.08 -5.31 -31.74
CA ALA A 195 -13.05 -5.00 -30.71
C ALA A 195 -12.38 -4.41 -29.46
N THR A 196 -13.14 -3.64 -28.69
CA THR A 196 -12.73 -3.15 -27.37
C THR A 196 -13.94 -2.97 -26.45
N ALA A 197 -13.73 -2.48 -25.24
CA ALA A 197 -14.79 -2.15 -24.31
C ALA A 197 -14.52 -0.84 -23.58
N ALA A 198 -15.58 -0.10 -23.33
CA ALA A 198 -15.60 0.98 -22.35
C ALA A 198 -16.20 0.46 -21.05
N SER A 199 -15.46 0.51 -19.94
CA SER A 199 -15.98 0.10 -18.64
C SER A 199 -15.54 1.02 -17.50
N THR A 200 -16.41 1.17 -16.50
CA THR A 200 -16.14 1.90 -15.27
C THR A 200 -16.76 1.16 -14.10
N SER A 201 -16.01 0.96 -13.02
CA SER A 201 -16.57 0.64 -11.71
C SER A 201 -17.01 1.95 -11.08
N LEU A 202 -18.21 1.99 -10.51
CA LEU A 202 -18.72 3.15 -9.76
C LEU A 202 -18.24 3.11 -8.29
N ALA A 203 -16.99 2.71 -8.08
CA ALA A 203 -16.35 2.66 -6.76
C ALA A 203 -15.91 4.06 -6.32
N MET A 204 -16.53 4.59 -5.27
CA MET A 204 -16.21 5.92 -4.74
C MET A 204 -14.80 5.98 -4.14
N ALA A 205 -14.26 4.85 -3.67
CA ALA A 205 -12.89 4.74 -3.23
C ALA A 205 -11.90 5.09 -4.34
N LEU A 206 -12.20 4.82 -5.63
CA LEU A 206 -11.32 5.18 -6.74
C LEU A 206 -11.19 6.70 -6.91
N ILE A 207 -12.25 7.45 -6.60
CA ILE A 207 -12.20 8.92 -6.55
C ILE A 207 -11.30 9.36 -5.40
N GLY A 208 -11.42 8.71 -4.24
CA GLY A 208 -10.55 8.96 -3.08
C GLY A 208 -9.07 8.68 -3.40
N VAL A 209 -8.76 7.52 -3.99
CA VAL A 209 -7.42 7.16 -4.45
C VAL A 209 -6.89 8.19 -5.44
N GLY A 210 -7.68 8.56 -6.45
CA GLY A 210 -7.31 9.58 -7.42
C GLY A 210 -6.93 10.92 -6.76
N HIS A 211 -7.74 11.38 -5.81
CA HIS A 211 -7.46 12.61 -5.06
C HIS A 211 -6.11 12.51 -4.33
N LEU A 212 -5.86 11.41 -3.62
CA LEU A 212 -4.65 11.24 -2.80
C LEU A 212 -3.37 11.11 -3.62
N VAL A 213 -3.44 10.45 -4.78
CA VAL A 213 -2.25 10.15 -5.59
C VAL A 213 -1.93 11.29 -6.57
N GLY A 214 -2.92 12.12 -6.91
CA GLY A 214 -2.74 13.38 -7.62
C GLY A 214 -2.58 13.27 -9.15
N VAL A 215 -2.48 14.43 -9.80
CA VAL A 215 -2.64 14.58 -11.26
C VAL A 215 -1.58 13.83 -12.07
N SER A 216 -0.31 13.83 -11.63
CA SER A 216 0.76 13.17 -12.40
C SER A 216 0.53 11.67 -12.53
N VAL A 217 0.13 11.01 -11.44
CA VAL A 217 -0.18 9.57 -11.48
C VAL A 217 -1.51 9.32 -12.17
N GLY A 218 -2.54 10.14 -11.92
CA GLY A 218 -3.82 10.05 -12.63
C GLY A 218 -3.66 10.11 -14.15
N VAL A 219 -2.89 11.07 -14.67
CA VAL A 219 -2.60 11.18 -16.10
C VAL A 219 -1.80 9.98 -16.61
N ALA A 220 -0.82 9.49 -15.86
CA ALA A 220 -0.05 8.31 -16.25
C ALA A 220 -0.92 7.05 -16.36
N MET A 221 -1.79 6.81 -15.37
CA MET A 221 -2.75 5.70 -15.42
C MET A 221 -3.75 5.86 -16.57
N PHE A 222 -4.20 7.08 -16.86
CA PHE A 222 -5.08 7.35 -18.01
C PHE A 222 -4.40 7.04 -19.35
N VAL A 223 -3.14 7.47 -19.52
CA VAL A 223 -2.36 7.15 -20.73
C VAL A 223 -2.18 5.65 -20.88
N GLY A 224 -1.85 4.94 -19.79
CA GLY A 224 -1.73 3.47 -19.80
C GLY A 224 -3.04 2.79 -20.19
N MET A 225 -4.16 3.25 -19.64
CA MET A 225 -5.50 2.76 -19.97
C MET A 225 -5.83 2.97 -21.44
N LEU A 226 -5.48 4.13 -22.03
CA LEU A 226 -5.66 4.37 -23.47
C LEU A 226 -4.77 3.45 -24.32
N ILE A 227 -3.51 3.25 -23.94
CA ILE A 227 -2.61 2.32 -24.63
C ILE A 227 -3.22 0.90 -24.65
N ALA A 228 -3.72 0.41 -23.51
CA ALA A 228 -4.35 -0.90 -23.44
C ALA A 228 -5.65 -0.96 -24.25
N TRP A 229 -6.62 -0.11 -23.93
CA TRP A 229 -8.00 -0.29 -24.40
C TRP A 229 -8.31 0.39 -25.73
N ALA A 230 -7.66 1.51 -26.06
CA ALA A 230 -7.82 2.16 -27.36
C ALA A 230 -6.76 1.69 -28.38
N GLY A 231 -5.65 1.11 -27.92
CA GLY A 231 -4.57 0.61 -28.78
C GLY A 231 -4.50 -0.92 -28.84
N LEU A 232 -3.95 -1.53 -27.80
CA LEU A 232 -3.55 -2.95 -27.80
C LEU A 232 -4.74 -3.91 -27.95
N VAL A 233 -5.84 -3.69 -27.24
CA VAL A 233 -7.01 -4.58 -27.29
C VAL A 233 -7.64 -4.63 -28.71
N PRO A 234 -8.00 -3.51 -29.36
CA PRO A 234 -8.44 -3.53 -30.76
C PRO A 234 -7.43 -4.15 -31.73
N LEU A 235 -6.13 -3.93 -31.51
CA LEU A 235 -5.07 -4.42 -32.37
C LEU A 235 -4.94 -5.96 -32.28
N LEU A 236 -4.97 -6.50 -31.07
CA LEU A 236 -4.80 -7.94 -30.82
C LEU A 236 -6.07 -8.74 -31.11
N THR A 237 -7.23 -8.11 -31.06
CA THR A 237 -8.50 -8.75 -31.47
C THR A 237 -8.77 -8.66 -32.98
N TRP A 238 -7.87 -8.06 -33.75
CA TRP A 238 -8.09 -7.74 -35.16
C TRP A 238 -8.29 -9.00 -36.01
N GLY A 239 -9.49 -9.16 -36.58
CA GLY A 239 -9.85 -10.31 -37.40
C GLY A 239 -10.33 -11.54 -36.62
N GLU A 240 -10.26 -11.53 -35.28
CA GLU A 240 -10.72 -12.62 -34.41
C GLU A 240 -12.10 -12.35 -33.78
N VAL A 241 -12.74 -11.23 -34.15
CA VAL A 241 -14.02 -10.82 -33.58
C VAL A 241 -15.18 -11.61 -34.18
N GLY A 242 -15.55 -12.70 -33.53
CA GLY A 242 -16.81 -13.41 -33.76
C GLY A 242 -18.02 -12.69 -33.15
N ASP A 243 -19.09 -13.45 -32.88
CA ASP A 243 -20.33 -12.91 -32.29
C ASP A 243 -20.16 -12.57 -30.80
N ASN A 244 -19.28 -13.28 -30.08
CA ASN A 244 -19.01 -13.03 -28.67
C ASN A 244 -17.94 -11.95 -28.46
N VAL A 245 -18.28 -10.71 -28.78
CA VAL A 245 -17.38 -9.55 -28.65
C VAL A 245 -16.85 -9.40 -27.22
N ALA A 246 -17.72 -9.55 -26.21
CA ALA A 246 -17.36 -9.38 -24.80
C ALA A 246 -16.34 -10.44 -24.34
N GLY A 247 -16.57 -11.71 -24.72
CA GLY A 247 -15.68 -12.81 -24.36
C GLY A 247 -14.29 -12.66 -24.97
N VAL A 248 -14.20 -12.32 -26.25
CA VAL A 248 -12.92 -12.12 -26.95
C VAL A 248 -12.14 -10.96 -26.33
N VAL A 249 -12.78 -9.80 -26.13
CA VAL A 249 -12.13 -8.63 -25.52
C VAL A 249 -11.60 -8.95 -24.12
N ASN A 250 -12.41 -9.61 -23.28
CA ASN A 250 -11.99 -9.96 -21.92
C ASN A 250 -10.87 -11.01 -21.92
N ALA A 251 -10.93 -12.00 -22.81
CA ALA A 251 -9.90 -13.02 -22.95
C ALA A 251 -8.56 -12.39 -23.37
N THR A 252 -8.54 -11.65 -24.49
CA THR A 252 -7.35 -10.95 -25.01
C THR A 252 -6.73 -10.02 -23.97
N PHE A 253 -7.55 -9.26 -23.24
CA PHE A 253 -7.04 -8.40 -22.17
C PHE A 253 -6.32 -9.22 -21.08
N ARG A 254 -6.94 -10.31 -20.60
CA ARG A 254 -6.43 -11.15 -19.51
C ARG A 254 -5.18 -11.95 -19.91
N SER A 255 -5.18 -12.54 -21.10
CA SER A 255 -4.13 -13.46 -21.55
C SER A 255 -2.96 -12.76 -22.25
N GLU A 256 -3.16 -11.57 -22.80
CA GLU A 256 -2.14 -10.90 -23.62
C GLU A 256 -1.76 -9.51 -23.12
N VAL A 257 -2.71 -8.56 -23.16
CA VAL A 257 -2.44 -7.14 -22.84
C VAL A 257 -1.90 -6.97 -21.43
N ARG A 258 -2.41 -7.75 -20.47
CA ARG A 258 -1.93 -7.75 -19.10
C ARG A 258 -0.46 -8.16 -18.97
N PHE A 259 0.03 -9.09 -19.79
CA PHE A 259 1.44 -9.49 -19.81
C PHE A 259 2.34 -8.42 -20.46
N ILE A 260 1.83 -7.73 -21.49
CA ILE A 260 2.51 -6.53 -22.04
C ILE A 260 2.61 -5.45 -20.95
N GLY A 261 1.51 -5.19 -20.23
CA GLY A 261 1.50 -4.29 -19.07
C GLY A 261 2.51 -4.72 -18.00
N ALA A 262 2.60 -6.01 -17.69
CA ALA A 262 3.59 -6.54 -16.75
C ALA A 262 5.04 -6.28 -17.22
N GLY A 263 5.33 -6.38 -18.52
CA GLY A 263 6.62 -6.02 -19.09
C GLY A 263 6.97 -4.53 -18.95
N VAL A 264 6.00 -3.65 -19.17
CA VAL A 264 6.16 -2.20 -18.91
C VAL A 264 6.46 -1.94 -17.44
N ILE A 265 5.69 -2.56 -16.54
CA ILE A 265 5.88 -2.45 -15.09
C ILE A 265 7.26 -2.96 -14.70
N ALA A 266 7.71 -4.10 -15.23
CA ALA A 266 9.02 -4.70 -14.94
C ALA A 266 10.18 -3.77 -15.36
N VAL A 267 10.13 -3.20 -16.57
CA VAL A 267 11.16 -2.25 -17.02
C VAL A 267 11.10 -0.95 -16.21
N ALA A 268 9.90 -0.43 -15.95
CA ALA A 268 9.74 0.75 -15.09
C ALA A 268 10.23 0.51 -13.65
N ALA A 269 10.06 -0.70 -13.15
CA ALA A 269 10.56 -1.16 -11.86
C ALA A 269 12.09 -1.18 -11.82
N LEU A 270 12.74 -1.77 -12.83
CA LEU A 270 14.20 -1.77 -12.96
C LEU A 270 14.76 -0.34 -13.10
N TRP A 271 14.06 0.52 -13.83
CA TRP A 271 14.42 1.93 -13.92
C TRP A 271 14.24 2.68 -12.59
N SER A 272 13.15 2.40 -11.88
CA SER A 272 12.93 2.96 -10.54
C SER A 272 14.03 2.52 -9.59
N LEU A 273 14.44 1.25 -9.66
CA LEU A 273 15.60 0.72 -8.97
C LEU A 273 16.88 1.50 -9.34
N PHE A 274 17.17 1.65 -10.63
CA PHE A 274 18.35 2.40 -11.07
C PHE A 274 18.37 3.83 -10.50
N ARG A 275 17.23 4.53 -10.48
CA ARG A 275 17.13 5.89 -9.94
C ARG A 275 17.28 5.96 -8.42
N ILE A 276 16.93 4.91 -7.67
CA ILE A 276 17.12 4.91 -6.21
C ILE A 276 18.56 4.60 -5.79
N ILE A 277 19.44 4.12 -6.68
CA ILE A 277 20.86 3.82 -6.35
C ILE A 277 21.57 5.03 -5.71
N GLY A 278 21.40 6.23 -6.27
CA GLY A 278 22.02 7.45 -5.73
C GLY A 278 21.56 7.76 -4.30
N PRO A 279 20.24 7.89 -4.06
CA PRO A 279 19.68 8.00 -2.71
C PRO A 279 20.10 6.86 -1.77
N ILE A 280 20.18 5.61 -2.26
CA ILE A 280 20.65 4.47 -1.47
C ILE A 280 22.05 4.72 -0.93
N ILE A 281 22.99 5.10 -1.82
CA ILE A 281 24.38 5.40 -1.44
C ILE A 281 24.43 6.54 -0.41
N LYS A 282 23.61 7.59 -0.60
CA LYS A 282 23.55 8.72 0.34
C LYS A 282 23.02 8.30 1.72
N GLY A 283 21.94 7.52 1.76
CA GLY A 283 21.38 6.98 3.01
C GLY A 283 22.41 6.17 3.78
N ILE A 284 23.09 5.24 3.10
CA ILE A 284 24.15 4.41 3.70
C ILE A 284 25.30 5.28 4.24
N ARG A 285 25.79 6.26 3.48
CA ARG A 285 26.85 7.17 3.92
C ARG A 285 26.44 7.99 5.14
N ALA A 286 25.21 8.49 5.17
CA ALA A 286 24.67 9.23 6.32
C ALA A 286 24.58 8.34 7.57
N ALA A 287 24.15 7.08 7.43
CA ALA A 287 24.11 6.13 8.53
C ALA A 287 25.51 5.82 9.10
N LEU A 288 26.51 5.63 8.23
CA LEU A 288 27.91 5.42 8.64
C LEU A 288 28.50 6.64 9.35
N ALA A 289 28.27 7.84 8.83
CA ALA A 289 28.74 9.08 9.47
C ALA A 289 28.11 9.29 10.86
N ALA A 290 26.81 9.00 11.00
CA ALA A 290 26.13 9.08 12.28
C ALA A 290 26.62 8.04 13.29
N SER A 291 26.99 6.84 12.83
CA SER A 291 27.60 5.80 13.68
C SER A 291 28.95 6.27 14.26
N GLN A 292 29.78 6.91 13.43
CA GLN A 292 31.07 7.46 13.86
C GLN A 292 30.91 8.62 14.85
N ALA A 293 29.99 9.56 14.58
CA ALA A 293 29.74 10.70 15.48
C ALA A 293 29.26 10.25 16.88
N ARG A 294 28.54 9.13 16.97
CA ARG A 294 28.04 8.57 18.24
C ARG A 294 29.15 8.01 19.13
N GLN A 295 30.31 7.64 18.57
CA GLN A 295 31.47 7.18 19.35
C GLN A 295 32.21 8.32 20.07
N ALA A 296 31.86 9.59 19.80
CA ALA A 296 32.52 10.76 20.36
C ALA A 296 32.01 11.23 21.74
N GLY A 297 31.01 10.56 22.34
CA GLY A 297 30.73 10.62 23.78
C GLY A 297 30.18 11.94 24.36
N THR A 298 28.97 12.36 23.99
CA THR A 298 28.21 13.42 24.70
C THR A 298 27.01 12.85 25.48
N GLU A 299 26.80 13.32 26.72
CA GLU A 299 25.61 13.01 27.54
C GLU A 299 24.35 13.62 26.91
N LEU A 300 23.25 12.86 26.93
CA LEU A 300 22.09 13.11 26.06
C LEU A 300 20.83 13.56 26.84
N PRO A 301 20.08 14.55 26.33
CA PRO A 301 18.77 14.95 26.85
C PRO A 301 17.74 13.80 26.87
N LEU A 302 16.71 13.91 27.72
CA LEU A 302 15.63 12.90 27.85
C LEU A 302 14.92 12.60 26.49
N THR A 303 14.84 13.59 25.60
CA THR A 303 14.28 13.51 24.23
C THR A 303 15.13 12.69 23.24
N GLU A 304 16.28 12.19 23.67
CA GLU A 304 17.22 11.40 22.86
C GLU A 304 17.44 9.98 23.41
N ARG A 305 16.66 9.57 24.42
CA ARG A 305 16.67 8.21 24.98
C ARG A 305 15.88 7.24 24.10
N ASP A 306 16.55 6.74 23.08
CA ASP A 306 16.14 5.55 22.31
C ASP A 306 16.23 4.27 23.14
N ILE A 307 15.65 3.17 22.65
CA ILE A 307 15.96 1.83 23.18
C ILE A 307 17.50 1.64 23.15
N PRO A 308 18.13 1.18 24.25
CA PRO A 308 19.57 0.95 24.30
C PRO A 308 20.05 0.06 23.15
N ILE A 309 21.15 0.46 22.48
CA ILE A 309 21.60 -0.23 21.26
C ILE A 309 21.97 -1.70 21.50
N GLY A 310 22.41 -2.06 22.71
CA GLY A 310 22.64 -3.45 23.11
C GLY A 310 21.35 -4.27 23.15
N ILE A 311 20.23 -3.67 23.58
CA ILE A 311 18.91 -4.31 23.53
C ILE A 311 18.47 -4.44 22.07
N VAL A 312 18.62 -3.40 21.25
CA VAL A 312 18.29 -3.47 19.81
C VAL A 312 19.06 -4.59 19.10
N GLY A 313 20.39 -4.65 19.29
CA GLY A 313 21.22 -5.71 18.71
C GLY A 313 20.86 -7.10 19.23
N GLY A 314 20.63 -7.23 20.55
CA GLY A 314 20.17 -8.47 21.16
C GLY A 314 18.81 -8.93 20.64
N THR A 315 17.86 -8.01 20.44
CA THR A 315 16.55 -8.29 19.85
C THR A 315 16.67 -8.71 18.38
N ILE A 316 17.52 -8.05 17.58
CA ILE A 316 17.77 -8.47 16.19
C ILE A 316 18.27 -9.91 16.16
N VAL A 317 19.30 -10.25 16.94
CA VAL A 317 19.85 -11.62 17.00
C VAL A 317 18.81 -12.61 17.50
N ALA A 318 18.05 -12.26 18.54
CA ALA A 318 16.99 -13.11 19.07
C ALA A 318 15.89 -13.39 18.04
N LEU A 319 15.53 -12.42 17.19
CA LEU A 319 14.53 -12.58 16.14
C LEU A 319 15.02 -13.43 14.96
N LEU A 320 16.33 -13.62 14.78
CA LEU A 320 16.86 -14.52 13.75
C LEU A 320 16.51 -15.99 14.03
N LEU A 321 16.38 -16.38 15.30
CA LEU A 321 16.02 -17.76 15.67
C LEU A 321 14.61 -18.16 15.19
N PRO A 322 13.52 -17.43 15.50
CA PRO A 322 12.21 -17.75 14.98
C PRO A 322 12.12 -17.56 13.46
N ILE A 323 12.87 -16.63 12.86
CA ILE A 323 12.97 -16.52 11.39
C ILE A 323 13.59 -17.78 10.79
N ALA A 324 14.69 -18.27 11.37
CA ALA A 324 15.31 -19.53 10.95
C ALA A 324 14.33 -20.70 11.08
N GLY A 325 13.57 -20.75 12.17
CA GLY A 325 12.50 -21.72 12.40
C GLY A 325 11.39 -21.65 11.34
N LEU A 326 10.96 -20.44 10.94
CA LEU A 326 9.98 -20.27 9.86
C LEU A 326 10.53 -20.71 8.50
N LEU A 327 11.77 -20.33 8.16
CA LEU A 327 12.42 -20.72 6.91
C LEU A 327 12.63 -22.24 6.84
N TRP A 328 12.98 -22.84 7.98
CA TRP A 328 13.08 -24.28 8.12
C TRP A 328 11.72 -24.96 7.94
N TYR A 329 10.69 -24.48 8.64
CA TYR A 329 9.33 -25.01 8.53
C TYR A 329 8.80 -24.90 7.10
N PHE A 330 8.99 -23.75 6.44
CA PHE A 330 8.58 -23.53 5.06
C PHE A 330 9.25 -24.47 4.07
N SER A 331 10.49 -24.87 4.35
CA SER A 331 11.29 -25.75 3.47
C SER A 331 11.19 -27.23 3.85
N SER A 332 10.72 -27.54 5.06
CA SER A 332 10.58 -28.90 5.56
C SER A 332 9.54 -29.67 4.74
N GLY A 333 9.91 -30.85 4.25
CA GLY A 333 9.04 -31.66 3.37
C GLY A 333 8.99 -31.21 1.90
N THR A 334 9.88 -30.30 1.47
CA THR A 334 10.02 -29.88 0.07
C THR A 334 11.31 -30.42 -0.54
N VAL A 335 11.44 -30.33 -1.86
CA VAL A 335 12.67 -30.63 -2.61
C VAL A 335 13.88 -29.79 -2.17
N LEU A 336 13.68 -28.71 -1.40
CA LEU A 336 14.76 -27.87 -0.85
C LEU A 336 15.42 -28.46 0.40
N ALA A 337 14.85 -29.52 0.98
CA ALA A 337 15.28 -30.10 2.27
C ALA A 337 16.76 -30.54 2.27
N ALA A 338 17.29 -31.04 1.15
CA ALA A 338 18.67 -31.51 1.05
C ALA A 338 19.73 -30.40 1.19
N GLY A 339 19.39 -29.15 0.87
CA GLY A 339 20.29 -27.98 0.93
C GLY A 339 19.90 -26.95 2.01
N ILE A 340 19.05 -27.34 2.96
CA ILE A 340 18.32 -26.40 3.82
C ILE A 340 19.23 -25.57 4.74
N GLY A 341 20.33 -26.15 5.25
CA GLY A 341 21.24 -25.48 6.19
C GLY A 341 21.91 -24.24 5.58
N PRO A 342 22.71 -24.39 4.50
CA PRO A 342 23.32 -23.26 3.81
C PRO A 342 22.31 -22.22 3.32
N THR A 343 21.14 -22.65 2.81
CA THR A 343 20.09 -21.75 2.33
C THR A 343 19.48 -20.90 3.44
N ILE A 344 19.24 -21.49 4.62
CA ILE A 344 18.76 -20.73 5.79
C ILE A 344 19.83 -19.74 6.24
N ILE A 345 21.09 -20.17 6.37
CA ILE A 345 22.18 -19.27 6.80
C ILE A 345 22.32 -18.10 5.82
N GLY A 346 22.35 -18.39 4.52
CA GLY A 346 22.38 -17.36 3.47
C GLY A 346 21.19 -16.41 3.55
N SER A 347 19.99 -16.94 3.80
CA SER A 347 18.76 -16.13 3.92
C SER A 347 18.73 -15.28 5.20
N LEU A 348 19.27 -15.76 6.31
CA LEU A 348 19.42 -14.97 7.54
C LEU A 348 20.40 -13.82 7.34
N VAL A 349 21.55 -14.10 6.72
CA VAL A 349 22.53 -13.06 6.35
C VAL A 349 21.89 -12.05 5.41
N TYR A 350 21.14 -12.53 4.42
CA TYR A 350 20.38 -11.68 3.50
C TYR A 350 19.38 -10.79 4.25
N VAL A 351 18.54 -11.35 5.12
CA VAL A 351 17.55 -10.60 5.92
C VAL A 351 18.22 -9.53 6.78
N VAL A 352 19.36 -9.83 7.41
CA VAL A 352 20.07 -8.85 8.25
C VAL A 352 20.71 -7.76 7.40
N VAL A 353 21.54 -8.15 6.43
CA VAL A 353 22.38 -7.21 5.67
C VAL A 353 21.53 -6.40 4.70
N ILE A 354 20.75 -7.09 3.86
CA ILE A 354 19.90 -6.43 2.86
C ILE A 354 18.72 -5.76 3.54
N GLY A 355 18.13 -6.35 4.58
CA GLY A 355 17.08 -5.70 5.36
C GLY A 355 17.56 -4.40 6.02
N ALA A 356 18.75 -4.35 6.62
CA ALA A 356 19.30 -3.13 7.22
C ALA A 356 19.60 -2.05 6.17
N ILE A 357 20.16 -2.44 5.01
CA ILE A 357 20.37 -1.52 3.89
C ILE A 357 19.03 -0.94 3.43
N ILE A 358 18.04 -1.81 3.17
CA ILE A 358 16.70 -1.43 2.75
C ILE A 358 16.02 -0.50 3.75
N ALA A 359 16.11 -0.79 5.05
CA ALA A 359 15.58 0.07 6.11
C ALA A 359 16.17 1.48 6.07
N CYS A 360 17.48 1.61 5.84
CA CYS A 360 18.17 2.89 5.70
C CYS A 360 17.68 3.68 4.48
N VAL A 361 17.52 3.00 3.36
CA VAL A 361 17.07 3.59 2.08
C VAL A 361 15.64 4.10 2.21
N CYS A 362 14.73 3.23 2.68
CA CYS A 362 13.33 3.57 2.90
C CYS A 362 13.20 4.73 3.89
N GLY A 363 13.96 4.70 4.98
CA GLY A 363 13.96 5.76 5.97
C GLY A 363 14.39 7.13 5.45
N TYR A 364 15.46 7.17 4.66
CA TYR A 364 15.93 8.40 4.01
C TYR A 364 14.92 8.92 2.98
N MET A 365 14.35 8.03 2.16
CA MET A 365 13.36 8.38 1.15
C MET A 365 12.06 8.90 1.77
N ALA A 366 11.56 8.25 2.82
CA ALA A 366 10.43 8.74 3.59
C ALA A 366 10.71 10.16 4.10
N GLY A 367 11.89 10.39 4.69
CA GLY A 367 12.29 11.73 5.16
C GLY A 367 12.29 12.79 4.07
N LEU A 368 12.67 12.46 2.83
CA LEU A 368 12.69 13.41 1.73
C LEU A 368 11.32 13.71 1.12
N ILE A 369 10.51 12.68 0.84
CA ILE A 369 9.33 12.81 -0.03
C ILE A 369 8.02 12.31 0.58
N GLY A 370 8.02 11.84 1.83
CA GLY A 370 6.85 11.22 2.46
C GLY A 370 6.89 9.69 2.39
N ALA A 371 6.26 9.01 3.35
CA ALA A 371 6.18 7.55 3.35
C ALA A 371 5.30 7.03 2.21
N SER A 372 4.24 7.75 1.85
CA SER A 372 3.27 7.38 0.80
C SER A 372 3.84 7.50 -0.62
N ASN A 373 4.77 8.44 -0.83
CA ASN A 373 5.45 8.65 -2.11
C ASN A 373 6.82 7.95 -2.18
N SER A 374 7.26 7.35 -1.09
CA SER A 374 8.52 6.61 -1.03
C SER A 374 8.46 5.41 -1.98
N PRO A 375 9.56 5.10 -2.72
CA PRO A 375 9.59 4.04 -3.72
C PRO A 375 9.69 2.63 -3.09
N VAL A 376 8.85 2.33 -2.10
CA VAL A 376 8.87 1.06 -1.34
C VAL A 376 8.64 -0.13 -2.27
N SER A 377 7.77 0.01 -3.28
CA SER A 377 7.58 -1.01 -4.31
C SER A 377 8.88 -1.34 -5.05
N GLY A 378 9.67 -0.34 -5.44
CA GLY A 378 10.99 -0.50 -6.04
C GLY A 378 11.99 -1.23 -5.14
N VAL A 379 11.90 -1.00 -3.83
CA VAL A 379 12.72 -1.71 -2.84
C VAL A 379 12.24 -3.16 -2.64
N GLY A 380 10.95 -3.44 -2.82
CA GLY A 380 10.43 -4.82 -2.88
C GLY A 380 10.94 -5.62 -4.06
N ILE A 381 11.13 -4.96 -5.21
CA ILE A 381 11.76 -5.58 -6.38
C ILE A 381 13.20 -5.96 -6.08
N LEU A 382 13.96 -5.08 -5.42
CA LEU A 382 15.30 -5.42 -4.92
C LEU A 382 15.27 -6.63 -3.98
N ALA A 383 14.32 -6.65 -3.05
CA ALA A 383 14.19 -7.72 -2.08
C ALA A 383 13.91 -9.09 -2.75
N VAL A 384 13.06 -9.15 -3.78
CA VAL A 384 12.79 -10.40 -4.49
C VAL A 384 13.89 -10.81 -5.45
N LEU A 385 14.51 -9.86 -6.15
CA LEU A 385 15.62 -10.16 -7.05
C LEU A 385 16.85 -10.63 -6.25
N GLY A 386 17.17 -9.98 -5.14
CA GLY A 386 18.26 -10.39 -4.26
C GLY A 386 18.05 -11.77 -3.65
N ALA A 387 16.83 -12.06 -3.18
CA ALA A 387 16.48 -13.40 -2.67
C ALA A 387 16.55 -14.46 -3.79
N SER A 388 16.08 -14.13 -4.99
CA SER A 388 16.11 -15.04 -6.14
C SER A 388 17.56 -15.33 -6.59
N VAL A 389 18.41 -14.30 -6.66
CA VAL A 389 19.83 -14.46 -7.01
C VAL A 389 20.57 -15.29 -5.96
N LEU A 390 20.31 -15.05 -4.66
CA LEU A 390 20.85 -15.88 -3.59
C LEU A 390 20.53 -17.36 -3.81
N LEU A 391 19.29 -17.68 -4.18
CA LEU A 391 18.88 -19.06 -4.46
C LEU A 391 19.52 -19.63 -5.73
N VAL A 392 19.64 -18.84 -6.80
CA VAL A 392 20.35 -19.26 -8.03
C VAL A 392 21.82 -19.59 -7.73
N LEU A 393 22.48 -18.84 -6.84
CA LEU A 393 23.86 -19.14 -6.44
C LEU A 393 24.01 -20.47 -5.69
N VAL A 394 22.96 -20.94 -5.02
CA VAL A 394 22.98 -22.19 -4.23
C VAL A 394 22.48 -23.39 -5.04
N TYR A 395 21.41 -23.21 -5.82
CA TYR A 395 20.70 -24.30 -6.50
C TYR A 395 20.87 -24.29 -8.03
N GLY A 396 21.49 -23.26 -8.60
CA GLY A 396 21.56 -23.06 -10.04
C GLY A 396 20.32 -22.37 -10.62
N HIS A 397 20.37 -22.10 -11.93
CA HIS A 397 19.25 -21.55 -12.69
C HIS A 397 18.56 -22.66 -13.48
N GLY A 398 17.23 -22.69 -13.44
CA GLY A 398 16.46 -23.77 -14.04
C GLY A 398 16.57 -25.10 -13.26
N GLY A 399 15.71 -26.04 -13.60
CA GLY A 399 15.59 -27.31 -12.90
C GLY A 399 14.22 -27.95 -13.18
N ASP A 400 13.88 -28.97 -12.41
CA ASP A 400 12.55 -29.55 -12.44
C ASP A 400 11.47 -28.48 -12.09
N PRO A 401 10.28 -28.47 -12.74
CA PRO A 401 9.24 -27.48 -12.45
C PRO A 401 8.83 -27.44 -10.97
N GLU A 402 8.87 -28.57 -10.26
CA GLU A 402 8.58 -28.63 -8.83
C GLU A 402 9.64 -27.87 -8.01
N GLN A 403 10.92 -28.08 -8.34
CA GLN A 403 12.03 -27.37 -7.71
C GLN A 403 11.98 -25.87 -7.98
N THR A 404 11.73 -25.49 -9.23
CA THR A 404 11.60 -24.07 -9.60
C THR A 404 10.46 -23.40 -8.83
N LYS A 405 9.30 -24.07 -8.74
CA LYS A 405 8.15 -23.58 -7.97
C LYS A 405 8.48 -23.42 -6.49
N ALA A 406 9.18 -24.38 -5.88
CA ALA A 406 9.61 -24.30 -4.49
C ALA A 406 10.61 -23.16 -4.25
N LEU A 407 11.58 -22.96 -5.16
CA LEU A 407 12.54 -21.85 -5.08
C LEU A 407 11.84 -20.49 -5.21
N VAL A 408 10.90 -20.35 -6.14
CA VAL A 408 10.11 -19.11 -6.31
C VAL A 408 9.30 -18.83 -5.04
N ALA A 409 8.66 -19.84 -4.48
CA ALA A 409 7.90 -19.71 -3.24
C ALA A 409 8.81 -19.32 -2.07
N TYR A 410 9.99 -19.93 -1.94
CA TYR A 410 10.97 -19.59 -0.91
C TYR A 410 11.50 -18.14 -1.06
N ALA A 411 11.77 -17.71 -2.29
CA ALA A 411 12.19 -16.34 -2.59
C ALA A 411 11.11 -15.34 -2.17
N LEU A 412 9.84 -15.60 -2.51
CA LEU A 412 8.71 -14.76 -2.11
C LEU A 412 8.51 -14.73 -0.58
N PHE A 413 8.69 -15.88 0.08
CA PHE A 413 8.56 -15.98 1.53
C PHE A 413 9.65 -15.17 2.26
N THR A 414 10.91 -15.33 1.86
CA THR A 414 12.04 -14.54 2.37
C THR A 414 11.89 -13.05 2.04
N THR A 415 11.38 -12.74 0.84
CA THR A 415 11.04 -11.37 0.43
C THR A 415 9.99 -10.78 1.35
N GLY A 416 8.97 -11.53 1.77
CA GLY A 416 7.94 -11.05 2.68
C GLY A 416 8.52 -10.49 3.98
N ILE A 417 9.52 -11.17 4.56
CA ILE A 417 10.22 -10.72 5.77
C ILE A 417 10.97 -9.41 5.51
N VAL A 418 11.77 -9.36 4.44
CA VAL A 418 12.55 -8.17 4.06
C VAL A 418 11.65 -7.00 3.65
N PHE A 419 10.51 -7.28 3.05
CA PHE A 419 9.54 -6.28 2.65
C PHE A 419 8.82 -5.67 3.87
N SER A 420 8.47 -6.48 4.87
CA SER A 420 7.96 -5.97 6.14
C SER A 420 8.98 -5.09 6.89
N ILE A 421 10.28 -5.43 6.79
CA ILE A 421 11.36 -4.54 7.28
C ILE A 421 11.28 -3.19 6.55
N ALA A 422 11.24 -3.24 5.22
CA ALA A 422 11.22 -2.04 4.36
C ALA A 422 10.04 -1.11 4.69
N THR A 423 8.84 -1.67 4.76
CA THR A 423 7.60 -0.90 4.92
C THR A 423 7.49 -0.28 6.31
N ILE A 424 7.87 -1.01 7.36
CA ILE A 424 7.84 -0.49 8.73
C ILE A 424 8.94 0.55 8.93
N SER A 425 10.17 0.32 8.49
CA SER A 425 11.24 1.32 8.63
C SER A 425 10.93 2.63 7.89
N ASN A 426 10.23 2.55 6.76
CA ASN A 426 9.76 3.70 5.99
C ASN A 426 8.85 4.63 6.81
N ASP A 427 7.81 4.07 7.42
CA ASP A 427 6.80 4.86 8.15
C ASP A 427 7.25 5.27 9.54
N ASN A 428 7.96 4.38 10.22
CA ASN A 428 8.40 4.57 11.58
C ASN A 428 9.23 5.85 11.74
N LEU A 429 10.09 6.19 10.77
CA LEU A 429 10.87 7.43 10.84
C LEU A 429 10.01 8.70 10.65
N GLN A 430 8.87 8.62 9.94
CA GLN A 430 7.88 9.72 9.93
C GLN A 430 7.23 9.85 11.31
N ASP A 431 6.81 8.74 11.91
CA ASP A 431 6.18 8.76 13.22
C ASP A 431 7.13 9.29 14.29
N LEU A 432 8.38 8.82 14.30
CA LEU A 432 9.41 9.33 15.21
C LEU A 432 9.67 10.82 15.01
N LYS A 433 9.50 11.36 13.78
CA LYS A 433 9.51 12.81 13.56
C LYS A 433 8.28 13.47 14.19
N THR A 434 7.08 12.93 13.99
CA THR A 434 5.86 13.41 14.66
C THR A 434 6.04 13.49 16.17
N GLY A 435 6.55 12.41 16.77
CA GLY A 435 6.84 12.32 18.19
C GLY A 435 7.87 13.34 18.66
N GLN A 436 8.96 13.52 17.90
CA GLN A 436 9.95 14.57 18.17
C GLN A 436 9.30 15.96 18.21
N LEU A 437 8.42 16.27 17.24
CA LEU A 437 7.79 17.58 17.12
C LEU A 437 6.81 17.89 18.25
N VAL A 438 6.17 16.87 18.84
CA VAL A 438 5.25 17.02 19.97
C VAL A 438 5.90 16.77 21.34
N GLY A 439 7.18 16.39 21.37
CA GLY A 439 7.95 16.16 22.60
C GLY A 439 7.74 14.79 23.24
N ALA A 440 7.39 13.75 22.46
CA ALA A 440 7.21 12.39 22.94
C ALA A 440 8.53 11.71 23.31
N THR A 441 8.47 10.75 24.25
CA THR A 441 9.64 9.98 24.67
C THR A 441 9.94 8.87 23.65
N PRO A 442 11.14 8.83 23.03
CA PRO A 442 11.40 7.98 21.87
C PRO A 442 11.22 6.48 22.12
N TRP A 443 11.72 5.94 23.24
CA TRP A 443 11.58 4.51 23.54
C TRP A 443 10.11 4.07 23.71
N ARG A 444 9.25 4.95 24.24
CA ARG A 444 7.80 4.66 24.39
C ARG A 444 7.13 4.59 23.02
N GLN A 445 7.52 5.48 22.13
CA GLN A 445 7.05 5.49 20.76
C GLN A 445 7.54 4.27 19.98
N GLN A 446 8.81 3.87 20.15
CA GLN A 446 9.37 2.65 19.55
C GLN A 446 8.62 1.39 20.01
N LEU A 447 8.24 1.31 21.29
CA LEU A 447 7.36 0.24 21.78
C LEU A 447 5.95 0.32 21.18
N ALA A 448 5.39 1.52 21.02
CA ALA A 448 4.10 1.73 20.37
C ALA A 448 4.11 1.19 18.92
N LEU A 449 5.20 1.40 18.18
CA LEU A 449 5.39 0.83 16.84
C LEU A 449 5.39 -0.70 16.85
N ILE A 450 6.05 -1.32 17.84
CA ILE A 450 6.01 -2.79 18.01
C ILE A 450 4.57 -3.27 18.24
N TYR A 451 3.80 -2.60 19.09
CA TYR A 451 2.39 -2.93 19.28
C TYR A 451 1.58 -2.78 17.99
N GLY A 452 1.82 -1.70 17.22
CA GLY A 452 1.20 -1.50 15.91
C GLY A 452 1.50 -2.63 14.93
N VAL A 453 2.76 -3.07 14.86
CA VAL A 453 3.17 -4.23 14.05
C VAL A 453 2.46 -5.50 14.51
N ILE A 454 2.39 -5.76 15.81
CA ILE A 454 1.71 -6.94 16.35
C ILE A 454 0.23 -6.92 15.96
N PHE A 455 -0.50 -5.84 16.23
CA PHE A 455 -1.91 -5.72 15.84
C PHE A 455 -2.12 -5.90 14.34
N GLY A 456 -1.33 -5.22 13.50
CA GLY A 456 -1.43 -5.36 12.05
C GLY A 456 -1.15 -6.79 11.58
N SER A 457 -0.11 -7.44 12.13
CA SER A 457 0.28 -8.81 11.79
C SER A 457 -0.78 -9.86 12.12
N LEU A 458 -1.59 -9.64 13.15
CA LEU A 458 -2.69 -10.53 13.54
C LEU A 458 -3.93 -10.35 12.65
N VAL A 459 -4.10 -9.16 12.06
CA VAL A 459 -5.27 -8.80 11.23
C VAL A 459 -5.04 -9.16 9.76
N ILE A 460 -3.81 -9.08 9.27
CA ILE A 460 -3.47 -9.35 7.86
C ILE A 460 -3.89 -10.76 7.39
N PRO A 461 -3.51 -11.88 8.07
CA PRO A 461 -3.87 -13.21 7.63
C PRO A 461 -5.38 -13.46 7.46
N PRO A 462 -6.25 -13.15 8.45
CA PRO A 462 -7.68 -13.44 8.31
C PRO A 462 -8.33 -12.58 7.23
N VAL A 463 -7.91 -11.32 7.04
CA VAL A 463 -8.43 -10.48 5.95
C VAL A 463 -7.97 -11.02 4.59
N LEU A 464 -6.69 -11.39 4.44
CA LEU A 464 -6.18 -11.99 3.20
C LEU A 464 -6.87 -13.30 2.85
N ASP A 465 -7.05 -14.18 3.83
CA ASP A 465 -7.72 -15.47 3.64
C ASP A 465 -9.19 -15.28 3.28
N LEU A 466 -9.87 -14.33 3.92
CA LEU A 466 -11.25 -13.98 3.60
C LEU A 466 -11.40 -13.48 2.16
N LEU A 467 -10.53 -12.55 1.73
CA LEU A 467 -10.56 -12.01 0.38
C LEU A 467 -10.20 -13.05 -0.68
N ASN A 468 -9.27 -13.96 -0.36
CA ASN A 468 -8.93 -15.07 -1.25
C ASN A 468 -10.10 -16.03 -1.43
N LYS A 469 -10.81 -16.36 -0.35
CA LYS A 469 -12.01 -17.22 -0.41
C LYS A 469 -13.18 -16.56 -1.14
N ALA A 470 -13.39 -15.26 -0.92
CA ALA A 470 -14.52 -14.53 -1.49
C ALA A 470 -14.33 -14.16 -2.97
N PHE A 471 -13.12 -13.79 -3.37
CA PHE A 471 -12.86 -13.26 -4.72
C PHE A 471 -11.75 -14.02 -5.47
N GLY A 472 -10.74 -14.52 -4.76
CA GLY A 472 -9.51 -15.03 -5.36
C GLY A 472 -8.61 -13.92 -5.93
N PHE A 473 -7.45 -14.32 -6.48
CA PHE A 473 -6.49 -13.40 -7.09
C PHE A 473 -6.34 -13.67 -8.58
N ALA A 474 -6.46 -12.64 -9.41
CA ALA A 474 -6.42 -12.81 -10.84
C ALA A 474 -5.02 -13.28 -11.30
N GLY A 475 -4.97 -14.39 -12.03
CA GLY A 475 -3.75 -15.09 -12.41
C GLY A 475 -3.33 -16.21 -11.46
N ALA A 476 -4.04 -16.41 -10.34
CA ALA A 476 -3.89 -17.60 -9.51
C ALA A 476 -4.69 -18.79 -10.09
N PRO A 477 -4.32 -20.04 -9.77
CA PRO A 477 -5.12 -21.21 -10.12
C PRO A 477 -6.55 -21.08 -9.58
N GLY A 478 -7.56 -21.30 -10.44
CA GLY A 478 -8.98 -21.21 -10.06
C GLY A 478 -9.54 -19.79 -9.92
N ALA A 479 -8.84 -18.76 -10.40
CA ALA A 479 -9.32 -17.38 -10.36
C ALA A 479 -10.57 -17.18 -11.23
N GLY A 480 -11.67 -16.74 -10.61
CA GLY A 480 -12.91 -16.39 -11.30
C GLY A 480 -12.90 -14.99 -11.93
N ASP A 481 -14.05 -14.57 -12.47
CA ASP A 481 -14.18 -13.28 -13.14
C ASP A 481 -14.04 -12.07 -12.21
N ASN A 482 -14.44 -12.24 -10.95
CA ASN A 482 -14.41 -11.20 -9.90
C ASN A 482 -13.10 -11.18 -9.09
N ALA A 483 -12.06 -11.89 -9.55
CA ALA A 483 -10.81 -11.99 -8.83
C ALA A 483 -10.09 -10.64 -8.69
N LEU A 484 -9.52 -10.40 -7.50
CA LEU A 484 -8.78 -9.18 -7.21
C LEU A 484 -7.53 -9.10 -8.08
N ALA A 485 -7.23 -7.91 -8.62
CA ALA A 485 -6.16 -7.75 -9.59
C ALA A 485 -4.76 -8.03 -9.01
N ALA A 486 -4.52 -7.65 -7.74
CA ALA A 486 -3.26 -7.83 -7.01
C ALA A 486 -1.99 -7.53 -7.85
N PRO A 487 -1.92 -6.35 -8.52
CA PRO A 487 -0.91 -6.08 -9.56
C PRO A 487 0.53 -6.14 -9.04
N GLN A 488 0.77 -5.70 -7.81
CA GLN A 488 2.11 -5.70 -7.20
C GLN A 488 2.59 -7.12 -6.88
N ALA A 489 1.69 -7.98 -6.38
CA ALA A 489 1.99 -9.40 -6.12
C ALA A 489 2.26 -10.16 -7.42
N ALA A 490 1.51 -9.84 -8.48
CA ALA A 490 1.75 -10.40 -9.80
C ALA A 490 3.15 -10.01 -10.31
N LEU A 491 3.52 -8.73 -10.22
CA LEU A 491 4.84 -8.25 -10.64
C LEU A 491 5.97 -8.97 -9.89
N ILE A 492 5.90 -8.99 -8.56
CA ILE A 492 6.95 -9.56 -7.71
C ILE A 492 7.09 -11.07 -7.94
N SER A 493 5.98 -11.80 -8.09
CA SER A 493 6.00 -13.22 -8.42
C SER A 493 6.50 -13.51 -9.84
N SER A 494 6.14 -12.69 -10.83
CA SER A 494 6.68 -12.81 -12.20
C SER A 494 8.19 -12.57 -12.26
N LEU A 495 8.72 -11.60 -11.50
CA LEU A 495 10.16 -11.36 -11.42
C LEU A 495 10.90 -12.53 -10.77
N ALA A 496 10.37 -13.07 -9.68
CA ALA A 496 10.93 -14.26 -9.04
C ALA A 496 10.97 -15.45 -10.01
N LYS A 497 9.86 -15.72 -10.71
CA LYS A 497 9.78 -16.76 -11.75
C LYS A 497 10.81 -16.53 -12.85
N GLY A 498 10.96 -15.29 -13.33
CA GLY A 498 11.88 -14.97 -14.42
C GLY A 498 13.34 -15.24 -14.05
N VAL A 499 13.75 -14.93 -12.83
CA VAL A 499 15.13 -15.17 -12.35
C VAL A 499 15.38 -16.65 -12.03
N LEU A 500 14.38 -17.39 -11.59
CA LEU A 500 14.53 -18.79 -11.14
C LEU A 500 14.18 -19.84 -12.20
N GLY A 501 13.68 -19.44 -13.38
CA GLY A 501 13.46 -20.33 -14.52
C GLY A 501 12.02 -20.84 -14.69
N GLY A 502 11.02 -20.08 -14.24
CA GLY A 502 9.60 -20.42 -14.43
C GLY A 502 9.09 -20.15 -15.85
N ASP A 503 7.99 -20.81 -16.23
CA ASP A 503 7.33 -20.61 -17.52
C ASP A 503 6.70 -19.21 -17.60
N ILE A 504 7.14 -18.41 -18.57
CA ILE A 504 6.74 -17.03 -18.78
C ILE A 504 6.59 -16.79 -20.28
N GLN A 505 5.51 -16.08 -20.66
CA GLN A 505 5.28 -15.62 -22.03
C GLN A 505 6.25 -14.47 -22.41
N TRP A 506 7.53 -14.81 -22.57
CA TRP A 506 8.62 -13.85 -22.81
C TRP A 506 8.39 -12.94 -24.01
N SER A 507 7.67 -13.41 -25.03
CA SER A 507 7.33 -12.59 -26.21
C SER A 507 6.51 -11.35 -25.82
N LEU A 508 5.41 -11.52 -25.08
CA LEU A 508 4.54 -10.42 -24.68
C LEU A 508 5.22 -9.49 -23.67
N ILE A 509 5.96 -10.07 -22.72
CA ILE A 509 6.76 -9.27 -21.77
C ILE A 509 7.84 -8.47 -22.51
N GLY A 510 8.46 -9.03 -23.55
CA GLY A 510 9.44 -8.36 -24.39
C GLY A 510 8.86 -7.13 -25.10
N TRP A 511 7.67 -7.24 -25.68
CA TRP A 511 6.95 -6.08 -26.23
C TRP A 511 6.64 -5.03 -25.16
N GLY A 512 6.20 -5.48 -23.98
CA GLY A 512 6.02 -4.62 -22.82
C GLY A 512 7.31 -3.90 -22.41
N ALA A 513 8.45 -4.59 -22.46
CA ALA A 513 9.75 -4.04 -22.12
C ALA A 513 10.17 -2.93 -23.09
N VAL A 514 10.00 -3.15 -24.40
CA VAL A 514 10.27 -2.14 -25.43
C VAL A 514 9.40 -0.89 -25.20
N LEU A 515 8.10 -1.09 -24.99
CA LEU A 515 7.18 0.01 -24.65
C LEU A 515 7.60 0.71 -23.36
N GLY A 516 8.03 -0.03 -22.34
CA GLY A 516 8.53 0.49 -21.07
C GLY A 516 9.77 1.39 -21.23
N VAL A 517 10.74 0.98 -22.06
CA VAL A 517 11.92 1.79 -22.38
C VAL A 517 11.50 3.09 -23.10
N ALA A 518 10.59 3.01 -24.06
CA ALA A 518 10.07 4.19 -24.75
C ALA A 518 9.39 5.16 -23.76
N LEU A 519 8.55 4.65 -22.85
CA LEU A 519 7.88 5.44 -21.83
C LEU A 519 8.85 6.07 -20.83
N ILE A 520 9.96 5.40 -20.49
CA ILE A 520 11.03 5.98 -19.68
C ILE A 520 11.67 7.18 -20.40
N GLY A 521 11.96 7.04 -21.69
CA GLY A 521 12.46 8.14 -22.51
C GLY A 521 11.53 9.34 -22.52
N VAL A 522 10.20 9.10 -22.61
CA VAL A 522 9.18 10.13 -22.53
C VAL A 522 9.14 10.79 -21.14
N ASP A 523 9.16 10.04 -20.04
CA ASP A 523 9.20 10.63 -18.67
C ASP A 523 10.43 11.51 -18.47
N GLU A 524 11.60 11.08 -18.93
CA GLU A 524 12.85 11.85 -18.79
C GLU A 524 12.80 13.12 -19.64
N ALA A 525 12.30 13.06 -20.87
CA ALA A 525 12.12 14.23 -21.71
C ALA A 525 11.13 15.24 -21.10
N LEU A 526 10.00 14.76 -20.53
CA LEU A 526 9.03 15.61 -19.84
C LEU A 526 9.61 16.24 -18.57
N ARG A 527 10.42 15.48 -17.82
CA ARG A 527 11.15 15.94 -16.64
C ARG A 527 12.14 17.05 -17.00
N ALA A 528 12.92 16.88 -18.07
CA ALA A 528 13.85 17.89 -18.56
C ALA A 528 13.11 19.18 -18.98
N GLY A 529 11.93 19.05 -19.58
CA GLY A 529 11.08 20.18 -19.99
C GLY A 529 10.27 20.85 -18.87
N ARG A 530 10.46 20.48 -17.58
CA ARG A 530 9.67 20.95 -16.42
C ARG A 530 8.14 20.77 -16.61
N LYS A 531 7.72 19.81 -17.45
CA LYS A 531 6.31 19.47 -17.67
C LYS A 531 5.82 18.47 -16.61
N LEU A 532 4.52 18.20 -16.62
CA LEU A 532 3.93 17.12 -15.80
C LEU A 532 4.66 15.81 -16.10
N ARG A 533 5.09 15.11 -15.05
CA ARG A 533 5.78 13.83 -15.17
C ARG A 533 4.81 12.73 -15.57
N LEU A 534 5.31 11.71 -16.26
CA LEU A 534 4.54 10.56 -16.69
C LEU A 534 5.21 9.28 -16.17
N PRO A 535 5.09 8.98 -14.85
CA PRO A 535 5.81 7.85 -14.26
C PRO A 535 5.52 6.54 -15.00
N PRO A 536 6.54 5.89 -15.61
CA PRO A 536 6.32 4.70 -16.45
C PRO A 536 5.66 3.55 -15.69
N LEU A 537 5.92 3.43 -14.39
CA LEU A 537 5.28 2.42 -13.54
C LEU A 537 3.76 2.60 -13.48
N CYS A 538 3.29 3.83 -13.37
CA CYS A 538 1.86 4.16 -13.33
C CYS A 538 1.19 3.97 -14.69
N VAL A 539 1.91 4.23 -15.79
CA VAL A 539 1.46 3.88 -17.14
C VAL A 539 1.31 2.36 -17.27
N GLY A 540 2.31 1.60 -16.81
CA GLY A 540 2.26 0.14 -16.77
C GLY A 540 1.06 -0.39 -15.97
N MET A 541 0.78 0.18 -14.79
CA MET A 541 -0.43 -0.15 -14.02
C MET A 541 -1.72 0.16 -14.79
N GLY A 542 -1.77 1.28 -15.52
CA GLY A 542 -2.90 1.63 -16.38
C GLY A 542 -3.11 0.63 -17.53
N ILE A 543 -2.05 0.04 -18.06
CA ILE A 543 -2.12 -1.03 -19.08
C ILE A 543 -2.57 -2.35 -18.45
N TYR A 544 -2.06 -2.65 -17.25
CA TYR A 544 -2.25 -3.92 -16.56
C TYR A 544 -3.64 -4.09 -15.93
N LEU A 545 -4.21 -3.00 -15.40
CA LEU A 545 -5.48 -3.03 -14.68
C LEU A 545 -6.67 -2.90 -15.64
N PRO A 546 -7.83 -3.54 -15.32
CA PRO A 546 -9.05 -3.36 -16.11
C PRO A 546 -9.47 -1.89 -16.20
N MET A 547 -10.10 -1.50 -17.31
CA MET A 547 -10.62 -0.12 -17.47
C MET A 547 -11.55 0.26 -16.32
N ALA A 548 -12.40 -0.69 -15.89
CA ALA A 548 -13.30 -0.52 -14.76
C ALA A 548 -12.63 0.01 -13.47
N LEU A 549 -11.39 -0.41 -13.19
CA LEU A 549 -10.66 -0.02 -11.98
C LEU A 549 -9.72 1.18 -12.21
N THR A 550 -9.50 1.59 -13.46
CA THR A 550 -8.53 2.64 -13.80
C THR A 550 -9.20 3.96 -14.16
N LEU A 551 -10.38 3.97 -14.80
CA LEU A 551 -10.99 5.19 -15.35
C LEU A 551 -11.31 6.26 -14.29
N LEU A 552 -11.79 5.86 -13.12
CA LEU A 552 -12.17 6.80 -12.06
C LEU A 552 -10.98 7.40 -11.30
N ILE A 553 -9.80 6.78 -11.33
CA ILE A 553 -8.61 7.30 -10.64
C ILE A 553 -8.16 8.65 -11.24
N PRO A 554 -7.98 8.80 -12.57
CA PRO A 554 -7.73 10.10 -13.21
C PRO A 554 -8.82 11.14 -12.93
N ILE A 555 -10.09 10.73 -12.88
CA ILE A 555 -11.21 11.62 -12.54
C ILE A 555 -11.08 12.11 -11.09
N GLY A 556 -10.78 11.21 -10.15
CA GLY A 556 -10.50 11.56 -8.76
C GLY A 556 -9.32 12.52 -8.63
N ALA A 557 -8.25 12.30 -9.40
CA ALA A 557 -7.07 13.17 -9.42
C ALA A 557 -7.41 14.58 -9.96
N LEU A 558 -8.25 14.65 -10.99
CA LEU A 558 -8.76 15.92 -11.51
C LEU A 558 -9.64 16.64 -10.46
N LEU A 559 -10.54 15.93 -9.80
CA LEU A 559 -11.39 16.49 -8.75
C LEU A 559 -10.58 17.00 -7.56
N GLY A 560 -9.57 16.23 -7.13
CA GLY A 560 -8.61 16.65 -6.09
C GLY A 560 -7.87 17.93 -6.49
N TRP A 561 -7.34 17.99 -7.71
CA TRP A 561 -6.68 19.20 -8.22
C TRP A 561 -7.60 20.43 -8.28
N LEU A 562 -8.85 20.25 -8.73
CA LEU A 562 -9.85 21.32 -8.74
C LEU A 562 -10.20 21.77 -7.31
N TYR A 563 -10.24 20.85 -6.36
CA TYR A 563 -10.47 21.16 -4.95
C TYR A 563 -9.28 21.92 -4.35
N ASP A 564 -8.05 21.47 -4.58
CA ASP A 564 -6.84 22.11 -4.07
C ASP A 564 -6.69 23.53 -4.63
N ARG A 565 -6.96 23.72 -5.93
CA ARG A 565 -6.95 25.06 -6.56
C ARG A 565 -7.99 26.01 -5.95
N TRP A 566 -9.11 25.47 -5.48
CA TRP A 566 -10.11 26.23 -4.73
C TRP A 566 -9.64 26.51 -3.30
N ALA A 567 -9.02 25.52 -2.65
CA ALA A 567 -8.49 25.61 -1.28
C ALA A 567 -7.36 26.65 -1.17
N ASP A 568 -6.51 26.77 -2.19
CA ASP A 568 -5.45 27.78 -2.29
C ASP A 568 -5.95 29.23 -2.23
N ARG A 569 -7.26 29.45 -2.47
CA ARG A 569 -7.90 30.77 -2.43
C ARG A 569 -8.60 31.06 -1.11
N GLN A 570 -8.55 30.15 -0.14
CA GLN A 570 -9.21 30.31 1.17
C GLN A 570 -8.28 30.98 2.17
N ALA A 571 -8.85 31.45 3.29
CA ALA A 571 -8.09 32.09 4.37
C ALA A 571 -7.08 31.13 5.02
N SER A 572 -7.39 29.84 5.09
CA SER A 572 -6.53 28.77 5.62
C SER A 572 -6.35 27.64 4.60
N PRO A 573 -5.47 27.80 3.59
CA PRO A 573 -5.31 26.83 2.51
C PRO A 573 -4.98 25.41 2.97
N GLU A 574 -4.06 25.27 3.93
CA GLU A 574 -3.65 23.95 4.43
C GLU A 574 -4.79 23.21 5.14
N PHE A 575 -5.58 23.93 5.94
CA PHE A 575 -6.77 23.37 6.58
C PHE A 575 -7.80 22.93 5.53
N ALA A 576 -8.06 23.77 4.53
CA ALA A 576 -9.01 23.48 3.47
C ALA A 576 -8.60 22.25 2.65
N LYS A 577 -7.32 22.14 2.25
CA LYS A 577 -6.76 20.95 1.58
C LYS A 577 -6.91 19.70 2.45
N ARG A 578 -6.59 19.82 3.74
CA ARG A 578 -6.73 18.71 4.69
C ARG A 578 -8.17 18.18 4.76
N MET A 579 -9.20 19.04 4.70
CA MET A 579 -10.60 18.57 4.65
C MET A 579 -10.90 17.75 3.39
N GLY A 580 -10.29 18.09 2.24
CA GLY A 580 -10.38 17.31 1.01
C GLY A 580 -9.73 15.93 1.17
N VAL A 581 -8.50 15.90 1.72
CA VAL A 581 -7.77 14.66 2.01
C VAL A 581 -8.56 13.76 2.96
N LEU A 582 -9.11 14.29 4.07
CA LEU A 582 -9.89 13.52 5.03
C LEU A 582 -11.21 13.00 4.45
N ALA A 583 -11.86 13.76 3.56
CA ALA A 583 -13.04 13.30 2.83
C ALA A 583 -12.71 12.15 1.88
N ALA A 584 -11.60 12.27 1.12
CA ALA A 584 -11.10 11.22 0.24
C ALA A 584 -10.71 9.95 1.03
N THR A 585 -10.05 10.10 2.18
CA THR A 585 -9.80 8.97 3.10
C THR A 585 -11.09 8.33 3.57
N GLY A 586 -12.11 9.12 3.91
CA GLY A 586 -13.44 8.60 4.26
C GLY A 586 -14.03 7.72 3.16
N LEU A 587 -14.00 8.17 1.90
CA LEU A 587 -14.48 7.38 0.77
C LEU A 587 -13.78 6.01 0.69
N ILE A 588 -12.45 6.00 0.85
CA ILE A 588 -11.65 4.78 0.81
C ILE A 588 -12.00 3.84 1.96
N VAL A 589 -12.00 4.35 3.20
CA VAL A 589 -12.24 3.55 4.41
C VAL A 589 -13.66 2.99 4.41
N GLY A 590 -14.67 3.80 4.07
CA GLY A 590 -16.06 3.37 4.04
C GLY A 590 -16.34 2.23 3.05
N GLU A 591 -15.92 2.39 1.80
CA GLU A 591 -16.07 1.33 0.79
C GLU A 591 -15.26 0.09 1.16
N SER A 592 -14.01 0.25 1.60
CA SER A 592 -13.12 -0.89 1.86
C SER A 592 -13.57 -1.72 3.06
N LEU A 593 -14.02 -1.09 4.15
CA LEU A 593 -14.54 -1.82 5.31
C LEU A 593 -15.84 -2.55 4.98
N LEU A 594 -16.74 -1.94 4.21
CA LEU A 594 -17.94 -2.64 3.75
C LEU A 594 -17.60 -3.77 2.79
N GLY A 595 -16.59 -3.59 1.92
CA GLY A 595 -16.09 -4.64 1.03
C GLY A 595 -15.53 -5.85 1.77
N VAL A 596 -14.77 -5.63 2.85
CA VAL A 596 -14.30 -6.71 3.73
C VAL A 596 -15.47 -7.40 4.45
N ALA A 597 -16.43 -6.64 4.97
CA ALA A 597 -17.62 -7.21 5.59
C ALA A 597 -18.44 -8.06 4.61
N PHE A 598 -18.63 -7.57 3.38
CA PHE A 598 -19.31 -8.28 2.30
C PHE A 598 -18.56 -9.55 1.89
N ALA A 599 -17.23 -9.50 1.78
CA ALA A 599 -16.42 -10.70 1.56
C ALA A 599 -16.67 -11.76 2.63
N GLY A 600 -16.86 -11.33 3.89
CA GLY A 600 -17.35 -12.16 5.00
C GLY A 600 -18.63 -12.92 4.67
N VAL A 601 -19.64 -12.20 4.18
CA VAL A 601 -20.93 -12.78 3.80
C VAL A 601 -20.80 -13.72 2.60
N VAL A 602 -20.04 -13.35 1.57
CA VAL A 602 -19.79 -14.21 0.40
C VAL A 602 -19.11 -15.51 0.81
N ALA A 603 -18.05 -15.43 1.62
CA ALA A 603 -17.33 -16.62 2.10
C ALA A 603 -18.19 -17.55 2.96
N LEU A 604 -19.16 -17.02 3.71
CA LEU A 604 -20.09 -17.81 4.53
C LEU A 604 -21.24 -18.43 3.72
N THR A 605 -21.71 -17.75 2.68
CA THR A 605 -22.88 -18.16 1.90
C THR A 605 -22.52 -18.96 0.65
N GLY A 606 -21.29 -18.84 0.15
CA GLY A 606 -20.85 -19.42 -1.13
C GLY A 606 -21.55 -18.81 -2.35
N SER A 607 -22.22 -17.66 -2.18
CA SER A 607 -22.94 -16.96 -3.24
C SER A 607 -22.24 -15.65 -3.59
N ASP A 608 -22.14 -15.36 -4.89
CA ASP A 608 -21.56 -14.11 -5.40
C ASP A 608 -22.46 -12.88 -5.17
N ALA A 609 -23.75 -13.10 -4.91
CA ALA A 609 -24.73 -12.04 -4.70
C ALA A 609 -25.65 -12.32 -3.49
N PRO A 610 -25.09 -12.51 -2.28
CA PRO A 610 -25.85 -12.99 -1.13
C PRO A 610 -26.84 -11.96 -0.56
N LEU A 611 -26.66 -10.68 -0.90
CA LEU A 611 -27.49 -9.58 -0.44
C LEU A 611 -28.45 -9.05 -1.52
N ALA A 612 -28.49 -9.65 -2.70
CA ALA A 612 -29.34 -9.17 -3.79
C ALA A 612 -30.83 -9.24 -3.39
N VAL A 613 -31.53 -8.10 -3.50
CA VAL A 613 -32.97 -7.99 -3.21
C VAL A 613 -33.82 -7.78 -4.47
N VAL A 614 -33.17 -7.52 -5.60
CA VAL A 614 -33.80 -7.36 -6.92
C VAL A 614 -33.19 -8.33 -7.93
N GLY A 615 -34.03 -8.78 -8.87
CA GLY A 615 -33.63 -9.67 -9.95
C GLY A 615 -32.97 -8.96 -11.13
N PRO A 616 -32.56 -9.72 -12.17
CA PRO A 616 -31.90 -9.19 -13.36
C PRO A 616 -32.70 -8.11 -14.11
N ASP A 617 -34.03 -8.15 -14.07
CA ASP A 617 -34.90 -7.18 -14.74
C ASP A 617 -34.72 -5.74 -14.22
N PHE A 618 -34.16 -5.58 -13.01
CA PHE A 618 -33.89 -4.28 -12.41
C PHE A 618 -32.52 -3.69 -12.81
N GLU A 619 -31.73 -4.40 -13.62
CA GLU A 619 -30.37 -3.96 -13.99
C GLU A 619 -30.37 -2.61 -14.73
N HIS A 620 -31.33 -2.38 -15.64
CA HIS A 620 -31.39 -1.13 -16.41
C HIS A 620 -31.70 0.10 -15.52
N PRO A 621 -32.74 0.09 -14.66
CA PRO A 621 -32.93 1.13 -13.64
C PRO A 621 -31.71 1.30 -12.72
N ALA A 622 -31.12 0.19 -12.26
CA ALA A 622 -29.96 0.23 -11.36
C ALA A 622 -28.77 0.98 -11.96
N LYS A 623 -28.56 0.92 -13.28
CA LYS A 623 -27.51 1.70 -13.98
C LYS A 623 -27.69 3.21 -13.80
N TRP A 624 -28.89 3.71 -14.06
CA TRP A 624 -29.20 5.14 -13.92
C TRP A 624 -29.17 5.60 -12.46
N ILE A 625 -29.76 4.81 -11.56
CA ILE A 625 -29.74 5.06 -10.11
C ILE A 625 -28.27 5.11 -9.62
N GLY A 626 -27.46 4.13 -10.01
CA GLY A 626 -26.05 4.06 -9.67
C GLY A 626 -25.29 5.32 -10.08
N VAL A 627 -25.39 5.74 -11.34
CA VAL A 627 -24.70 6.94 -11.84
C VAL A 627 -25.14 8.20 -11.10
N LEU A 628 -26.45 8.40 -10.89
CA LEU A 628 -26.99 9.59 -10.21
C LEU A 628 -26.57 9.65 -8.75
N LEU A 629 -26.69 8.54 -8.01
CA LEU A 629 -26.28 8.47 -6.60
C LEU A 629 -24.76 8.60 -6.46
N PHE A 630 -24.01 8.03 -7.38
CA PHE A 630 -22.55 8.14 -7.41
C PHE A 630 -22.13 9.60 -7.58
N ALA A 631 -22.57 10.26 -8.66
CA ALA A 631 -22.23 11.64 -8.96
C ALA A 631 -22.76 12.60 -7.89
N GLY A 632 -23.98 12.39 -7.42
CA GLY A 632 -24.60 13.17 -6.34
C GLY A 632 -23.86 13.04 -5.02
N GLY A 633 -23.49 11.82 -4.62
CA GLY A 633 -22.74 11.55 -3.38
C GLY A 633 -21.37 12.23 -3.38
N ILE A 634 -20.61 12.10 -4.47
CA ILE A 634 -19.32 12.77 -4.64
C ILE A 634 -19.50 14.30 -4.61
N GLY A 635 -20.45 14.85 -5.38
CA GLY A 635 -20.69 16.29 -5.43
C GLY A 635 -21.09 16.87 -4.08
N LEU A 636 -21.96 16.19 -3.33
CA LEU A 636 -22.38 16.59 -1.99
C LEU A 636 -21.23 16.52 -0.99
N LEU A 637 -20.39 15.50 -1.05
CA LEU A 637 -19.22 15.36 -0.16
C LEU A 637 -18.22 16.49 -0.37
N TYR A 638 -17.82 16.78 -1.61
CA TYR A 638 -16.89 17.89 -1.89
C TYR A 638 -17.52 19.25 -1.56
N ARG A 639 -18.83 19.42 -1.77
CA ARG A 639 -19.53 20.63 -1.31
C ARG A 639 -19.53 20.76 0.21
N ALA A 640 -19.71 19.67 0.93
CA ALA A 640 -19.60 19.63 2.39
C ALA A 640 -18.17 19.97 2.84
N ALA A 641 -17.15 19.41 2.19
CA ALA A 641 -15.74 19.72 2.47
C ALA A 641 -15.45 21.23 2.30
N ARG A 642 -15.94 21.83 1.21
CA ARG A 642 -15.81 23.27 0.95
C ARG A 642 -16.48 24.12 2.02
N ARG A 643 -17.72 23.78 2.40
CA ARG A 643 -18.47 24.50 3.45
C ARG A 643 -17.79 24.39 4.81
N THR A 644 -17.29 23.21 5.16
CA THR A 644 -16.57 22.95 6.40
C THR A 644 -15.26 23.73 6.49
N SER A 645 -14.65 24.03 5.35
CA SER A 645 -13.37 24.74 5.26
C SER A 645 -13.50 26.28 5.17
N ALA A 646 -14.68 26.79 4.79
CA ALA A 646 -14.92 28.22 4.54
C ALA A 646 -15.39 29.02 5.77
N GLY A 647 -15.66 28.34 6.89
CA GLY A 647 -15.88 28.94 8.20
C GLY A 647 -15.08 28.19 9.24
#